data_AF-A0ABD3UM19-F1
#
_entry.id   AF-A0ABD3UM19-F1
#
_cell.length_a   1.000
_cell.length_b   1.000
_cell.length_c   1.000
_cell.angle_alpha   90.00
_cell.angle_beta   90.00
_cell.angle_gamma   90.00
#
_symmetry.space_group_name_H-M   'P 1'
#
loop_
_entity.id
_entity.type
_entity.pdbx_description
1 polymer ?
#
loop_
_entity_poly.entity_id
_entity_poly.type
_entity_poly.pdbx_seq_one_letter_code
_entity_poly.pdbx_strand_id
1 'polypeptide(L)'
;MEISNEIPVQKSKRLTSAVWNHFERVKKADMQYAVCVHCKKKLSGSSNSGTTHLRNHLLRCLKRSNYDVSQILSAKRKRKDSNLGVTTMNYEEGKMRDEIISPVPPNIGQVQQKEEPTQFTSLGSVKFDQERSRLDLARMIMLHGYPLAMVDHVGFKIFVKNLQPMFEVNSHGAIELDCMTIYEKEKQKVYEDIHRLHGRINLAVDMWSSPESSEYICLTANYIDEDWKLQKKMINFISLDPSHTNEILSEVVIRSVKDWAIDRNLFSVTFDDCSAYDIMVSKIKDRLFDVRCVTHLLKSIVQEVIEPCRDLIHRIRESIRHVKSTQAILEKFNEISQINGERSLVLDCPMKWDSMYLMLEAAVEYRGAFILLQEHDSTYSTVLTEMEWEWASTITGYMKFLFEFTNVFLETKNPTANIFFPEICDMHIQLIEWCKSSDDFISSVALKMKNKFDLYWSKCSLSLAIAAILDPRFKMKLVEYYYPQIYGNEAHARLKEISDGIRELFHEYSTGSTSLDQDPSSPGSSIGSRDKLKGFDKFLETSQNRSTGSDLDKYLEEPVFPRSYDFSILNWWKVHTPRYPILSMMARDVLGICVSTLGSDVAFSNSGRVLDDYRSSLSPDTREALICGQDWLKMEPEATSMALRSSPLPLSVDTS
;
A
#
# COMPACT_ATOMS: atom_id res chain seq x y z
N MET A 1 43.89 -40.47 -14.15
CA MET A 1 44.57 -40.57 -12.83
C MET A 1 44.34 -39.25 -12.12
N GLU A 2 43.70 -39.14 -10.96
CA GLU A 2 43.24 -40.12 -9.98
C GLU A 2 41.89 -39.66 -9.40
N ILE A 3 41.08 -40.65 -9.06
CA ILE A 3 39.85 -40.57 -8.29
C ILE A 3 40.23 -40.32 -6.82
N SER A 4 39.44 -39.54 -6.08
CA SER A 4 39.56 -39.52 -4.60
C SER A 4 38.20 -39.40 -3.95
N ASN A 5 37.74 -40.58 -3.52
CA ASN A 5 36.52 -40.88 -2.78
C ASN A 5 36.42 -40.12 -1.45
N GLU A 6 35.25 -39.56 -1.17
CA GLU A 6 34.83 -39.12 0.15
C GLU A 6 34.18 -40.31 0.89
N ILE A 7 34.65 -40.65 2.09
CA ILE A 7 34.07 -41.71 2.93
C ILE A 7 33.39 -41.06 4.16
N PRO A 8 32.08 -41.23 4.37
CA PRO A 8 31.38 -40.77 5.57
C PRO A 8 31.76 -41.62 6.80
N VAL A 9 32.16 -40.97 7.90
CA VAL A 9 32.52 -41.65 9.15
C VAL A 9 31.28 -41.94 10.01
N GLN A 10 31.15 -43.20 10.41
CA GLN A 10 30.08 -43.78 11.23
C GLN A 10 29.99 -43.15 12.63
N LYS A 11 28.75 -42.86 13.06
CA LYS A 11 28.39 -42.17 14.31
C LYS A 11 28.58 -43.07 15.54
N SER A 12 29.48 -42.74 16.46
CA SER A 12 29.52 -43.37 17.80
C SER A 12 30.20 -42.50 18.87
N LYS A 13 29.41 -41.60 19.47
CA LYS A 13 29.44 -41.10 20.87
C LYS A 13 28.39 -39.98 20.97
N ARG A 14 27.44 -40.08 21.91
CA ARG A 14 26.37 -39.09 22.13
C ARG A 14 26.98 -37.69 22.30
N LEU A 15 26.69 -36.80 21.36
CA LEU A 15 27.20 -35.43 21.37
C LEU A 15 26.41 -34.61 22.39
N THR A 16 27.13 -33.87 23.23
CA THR A 16 26.60 -33.19 24.42
C THR A 16 25.78 -31.93 24.12
N SER A 17 25.57 -31.59 22.84
CA SER A 17 24.93 -30.34 22.40
C SER A 17 24.04 -30.58 21.18
N ALA A 18 22.78 -30.13 21.27
CA ALA A 18 21.76 -30.24 20.22
C ALA A 18 22.14 -29.55 18.90
N VAL A 19 23.15 -28.67 18.92
CA VAL A 19 23.59 -27.93 17.73
C VAL A 19 24.09 -28.82 16.60
N TRP A 20 24.64 -30.00 16.91
CA TRP A 20 25.17 -30.92 15.92
C TRP A 20 24.12 -31.54 14.99
N ASN A 21 22.83 -31.41 15.32
CA ASN A 21 21.74 -31.83 14.43
C ASN A 21 21.67 -31.01 13.13
N HIS A 22 22.37 -29.89 13.06
CA HIS A 22 22.40 -29.00 11.89
C HIS A 22 23.79 -28.91 11.22
N PHE A 23 24.71 -29.83 11.57
CA PHE A 23 26.05 -29.89 10.99
C PHE A 23 26.50 -31.33 10.71
N GLU A 24 27.12 -31.54 9.55
CA GLU A 24 27.78 -32.80 9.19
C GLU A 24 29.28 -32.75 9.54
N ARG A 25 29.83 -33.84 10.09
CA ARG A 25 31.27 -33.92 10.38
C ARG A 25 32.01 -34.64 9.27
N VAL A 26 33.15 -34.08 8.90
CA VAL A 26 34.03 -34.66 7.90
C VAL A 26 35.46 -34.67 8.44
N LYS A 27 36.18 -35.78 8.24
CA LYS A 27 37.58 -35.94 8.63
C LYS A 27 38.43 -36.17 7.39
N LYS A 28 39.47 -35.35 7.18
CA LYS A 28 40.44 -35.56 6.10
C LYS A 28 41.83 -35.41 6.70
N ALA A 29 42.61 -36.50 6.65
CA ALA A 29 43.89 -36.64 7.34
C ALA A 29 43.79 -36.24 8.84
N ASP A 30 44.53 -35.22 9.28
CA ASP A 30 44.65 -34.76 10.66
C ASP A 30 43.75 -33.55 11.02
N MET A 31 42.88 -33.09 10.11
CA MET A 31 41.94 -31.99 10.39
C MET A 31 40.48 -32.45 10.40
N GLN A 32 39.72 -32.03 11.42
CA GLN A 32 38.28 -32.28 11.56
C GLN A 32 37.48 -30.98 11.36
N TYR A 33 36.52 -31.01 10.43
CA TYR A 33 35.64 -29.88 10.15
C TYR A 33 34.16 -30.27 10.20
N ALA A 34 33.31 -29.27 10.46
CA ALA A 34 31.87 -29.35 10.57
C ALA A 34 31.24 -28.50 9.46
N VAL A 35 30.31 -29.06 8.68
CA VAL A 35 29.69 -28.40 7.55
C VAL A 35 28.23 -28.09 7.90
N CYS A 36 27.84 -26.82 7.82
CA CYS A 36 26.46 -26.40 8.10
C CYS A 36 25.51 -26.98 7.05
N VAL A 37 24.44 -27.66 7.47
CA VAL A 37 23.51 -28.29 6.52
C VAL A 37 22.73 -27.25 5.69
N HIS A 38 22.52 -26.05 6.25
CA HIS A 38 21.67 -24.98 5.69
C HIS A 38 22.38 -24.04 4.72
N CYS A 39 23.64 -23.65 4.98
CA CYS A 39 24.41 -22.77 4.08
C CYS A 39 25.71 -23.38 3.57
N LYS A 40 25.96 -24.66 3.88
CA LYS A 40 27.16 -25.44 3.48
C LYS A 40 28.51 -24.86 3.91
N LYS A 41 28.53 -23.84 4.78
CA LYS A 41 29.77 -23.26 5.33
C LYS A 41 30.53 -24.28 6.20
N LYS A 42 31.83 -24.43 5.95
CA LYS A 42 32.74 -25.29 6.71
C LYS A 42 33.30 -24.53 7.93
N LEU A 43 33.25 -25.15 9.10
CA LEU A 43 33.69 -24.63 10.39
C LEU A 43 34.57 -25.66 11.09
N SER A 44 35.30 -25.27 12.15
CA SER A 44 36.08 -26.23 12.94
C SER A 44 35.17 -27.26 13.61
N GLY A 45 35.52 -28.55 13.47
CA GLY A 45 34.84 -29.68 14.11
C GLY A 45 35.68 -30.36 15.19
N SER A 46 36.81 -29.76 15.57
CA SER A 46 37.73 -30.28 16.57
C SER A 46 37.04 -30.46 17.93
N SER A 47 37.33 -31.56 18.61
CA SER A 47 36.84 -31.86 19.95
C SER A 47 37.26 -30.83 21.01
N ASN A 48 38.27 -30.00 20.72
CA ASN A 48 38.84 -29.03 21.67
C ASN A 48 38.25 -27.62 21.52
N SER A 49 37.43 -27.34 20.50
CA SER A 49 36.94 -25.98 20.18
C SER A 49 35.57 -25.63 20.80
N GLY A 50 34.96 -26.54 21.57
CA GLY A 50 33.58 -26.35 22.07
C GLY A 50 32.52 -26.31 20.96
N THR A 51 31.24 -26.08 21.30
CA THR A 51 30.14 -26.05 20.32
C THR A 51 29.49 -24.67 20.14
N THR A 52 30.03 -23.63 20.78
CA THR A 52 29.44 -22.29 20.82
C THR A 52 29.54 -21.59 19.47
N HIS A 53 30.64 -21.75 18.73
CA HIS A 53 30.78 -21.17 17.38
C HIS A 53 29.82 -21.80 16.38
N LEU A 54 29.59 -23.12 16.47
CA LEU A 54 28.57 -23.81 15.67
C LEU A 54 27.17 -23.31 16.00
N ARG A 55 26.87 -23.04 17.29
CA ARG A 55 25.56 -22.52 17.72
C ARG A 55 25.33 -21.09 17.25
N ASN A 56 26.35 -20.24 17.37
CA ASN A 56 26.30 -18.86 16.88
C ASN A 56 26.17 -18.80 15.35
N HIS A 57 26.84 -19.72 14.65
CA HIS A 57 26.65 -19.87 13.21
C HIS A 57 25.23 -20.33 12.89
N LEU A 58 24.71 -21.36 13.56
CA LEU A 58 23.37 -21.89 13.32
C LEU A 58 22.26 -20.85 13.56
N LEU A 59 22.34 -20.10 14.66
CA LEU A 59 21.39 -19.02 14.98
C LEU A 59 21.39 -17.91 13.92
N ARG A 60 22.57 -17.57 13.39
CA ARG A 60 22.69 -16.60 12.28
C ARG A 60 22.29 -17.20 10.93
N CYS A 61 22.49 -18.49 10.74
CA CYS A 61 22.16 -19.20 9.50
C CYS A 61 20.65 -19.39 9.34
N LEU A 62 19.96 -19.80 10.40
CA LEU A 62 18.50 -19.98 10.41
C LEU A 62 17.73 -18.64 10.37
N LYS A 63 18.27 -17.57 10.99
CA LYS A 63 17.73 -16.20 10.86
C LYS A 63 17.82 -15.64 9.44
N ARG A 64 18.74 -16.15 8.60
CA ARG A 64 18.84 -15.75 7.19
C ARG A 64 17.95 -16.58 6.26
N SER A 65 17.32 -17.65 6.76
CA SER A 65 16.49 -18.58 5.97
C SER A 65 15.04 -18.71 6.48
N ASN A 66 14.53 -17.74 7.26
CA ASN A 66 13.15 -17.71 7.80
C ASN A 66 12.67 -18.99 8.53
N TYR A 67 13.45 -19.56 9.46
CA TYR A 67 13.00 -20.64 10.36
C TYR A 67 12.88 -20.17 11.83
N ASP A 68 11.84 -20.64 12.53
CA ASP A 68 11.54 -20.36 13.95
C ASP A 68 12.61 -20.92 14.90
N VAL A 69 13.09 -20.08 15.83
CA VAL A 69 14.25 -20.34 16.72
C VAL A 69 13.81 -20.71 18.15
N SER A 70 12.52 -20.86 18.39
CA SER A 70 11.94 -20.92 19.73
C SER A 70 12.34 -22.16 20.56
N GLN A 71 12.76 -23.27 19.94
CA GLN A 71 13.14 -24.49 20.68
C GLN A 71 14.60 -24.53 21.18
N ILE A 72 15.44 -23.52 20.90
CA ILE A 72 16.88 -23.62 21.22
C ILE A 72 17.20 -23.21 22.68
N LEU A 73 16.28 -22.60 23.42
CA LEU A 73 16.59 -22.02 24.75
C LEU A 73 16.09 -22.82 25.97
N SER A 74 15.42 -23.95 25.82
CA SER A 74 14.89 -24.72 26.96
C SER A 74 15.69 -25.98 27.30
N ALA A 75 16.24 -25.96 28.53
CA ALA A 75 16.47 -27.06 29.47
C ALA A 75 17.72 -27.98 29.34
N LYS A 76 18.66 -27.71 30.25
CA LYS A 76 19.64 -28.64 30.85
C LYS A 76 18.95 -29.62 31.83
N ARG A 77 19.50 -30.86 31.90
CA ARG A 77 19.48 -31.88 33.00
C ARG A 77 18.11 -32.58 33.22
N LYS A 78 17.97 -33.91 33.34
CA LYS A 78 18.72 -34.95 34.10
C LYS A 78 18.38 -36.38 33.57
N ARG A 79 19.07 -37.41 34.10
CA ARG A 79 19.32 -38.79 33.62
C ARG A 79 18.33 -39.90 34.08
N LYS A 80 18.40 -41.05 33.35
CA LYS A 80 18.21 -42.50 33.70
C LYS A 80 16.77 -43.02 33.94
N ASP A 81 16.34 -44.25 33.59
CA ASP A 81 16.89 -45.51 33.03
C ASP A 81 15.69 -46.38 32.52
N SER A 82 15.71 -46.99 31.31
CA SER A 82 15.70 -48.45 30.96
C SER A 82 14.59 -49.34 31.59
N ASN A 83 13.90 -50.30 30.95
CA ASN A 83 14.06 -51.08 29.70
C ASN A 83 12.81 -51.99 29.48
N LEU A 84 12.53 -52.33 28.19
CA LEU A 84 11.99 -53.59 27.58
C LEU A 84 10.79 -54.35 28.20
N GLY A 85 9.81 -54.88 27.45
CA GLY A 85 9.64 -54.96 25.99
C GLY A 85 8.42 -55.79 25.54
N VAL A 86 8.19 -55.79 24.22
CA VAL A 86 7.68 -56.84 23.28
C VAL A 86 6.36 -57.56 23.71
N THR A 87 5.28 -57.62 22.92
CA THR A 87 5.17 -58.41 21.68
C THR A 87 3.87 -58.12 20.92
N THR A 88 3.92 -58.48 19.66
CA THR A 88 3.07 -58.28 18.49
C THR A 88 1.90 -59.29 18.36
N MET A 89 0.91 -58.90 17.54
CA MET A 89 0.15 -59.66 16.51
C MET A 89 -1.38 -59.80 16.67
N ASN A 90 -2.01 -59.44 15.56
CA ASN A 90 -3.43 -59.31 15.19
C ASN A 90 -4.23 -60.62 15.17
N TYR A 91 -5.57 -60.55 15.25
CA TYR A 91 -6.49 -60.69 14.10
C TYR A 91 -7.97 -60.46 14.50
N GLU A 92 -8.77 -60.08 13.50
CA GLU A 92 -10.18 -59.66 13.49
C GLU A 92 -11.20 -60.80 13.55
N GLU A 93 -12.46 -60.48 13.94
CA GLU A 93 -13.71 -60.58 13.14
C GLU A 93 -14.98 -60.89 14.00
N GLY A 94 -16.04 -60.07 13.81
CA GLY A 94 -17.33 -60.57 13.30
C GLY A 94 -18.58 -60.76 14.22
N LYS A 95 -19.59 -59.88 14.01
CA LYS A 95 -21.09 -60.08 14.04
C LYS A 95 -21.77 -60.54 15.36
N MET A 96 -23.04 -60.29 15.69
CA MET A 96 -24.30 -60.08 14.95
C MET A 96 -25.37 -59.39 15.86
N ARG A 97 -26.52 -59.01 15.28
CA ARG A 97 -27.63 -58.19 15.81
C ARG A 97 -28.61 -58.90 16.78
N ASP A 98 -29.43 -58.05 17.45
CA ASP A 98 -30.92 -58.05 17.52
C ASP A 98 -31.60 -58.01 18.91
N GLU A 99 -32.58 -57.10 18.99
CA GLU A 99 -33.88 -57.11 19.69
C GLU A 99 -34.11 -56.68 21.17
N ILE A 100 -34.71 -55.48 21.29
CA ILE A 100 -35.92 -55.01 22.05
C ILE A 100 -36.34 -55.66 23.40
N ILE A 101 -36.62 -54.79 24.40
CA ILE A 101 -37.82 -54.68 25.29
C ILE A 101 -37.46 -54.33 26.77
N SER A 102 -37.95 -53.17 27.22
CA SER A 102 -38.06 -52.62 28.61
C SER A 102 -39.17 -53.37 29.42
N PRO A 103 -39.27 -53.45 30.78
CA PRO A 103 -39.15 -52.34 31.75
C PRO A 103 -38.72 -52.66 33.23
N VAL A 104 -38.59 -51.56 34.00
CA VAL A 104 -38.25 -51.29 35.44
C VAL A 104 -39.39 -51.71 36.43
N PRO A 105 -39.37 -51.64 37.82
CA PRO A 105 -38.39 -51.50 38.96
C PRO A 105 -38.60 -52.61 40.07
N PRO A 106 -38.30 -52.52 41.42
CA PRO A 106 -37.58 -51.55 42.29
C PRO A 106 -36.54 -52.12 43.32
N ASN A 107 -35.87 -51.18 44.00
CA ASN A 107 -34.90 -51.26 45.11
C ASN A 107 -35.16 -52.26 46.27
N ILE A 108 -34.07 -52.79 46.88
CA ILE A 108 -33.56 -52.46 48.24
C ILE A 108 -32.32 -53.32 48.60
N GLY A 109 -31.19 -52.66 48.96
CA GLY A 109 -30.38 -53.00 50.15
C GLY A 109 -29.06 -53.80 50.07
N GLN A 110 -27.92 -53.07 50.04
CA GLN A 110 -26.59 -53.33 50.71
C GLN A 110 -25.75 -54.58 50.29
N VAL A 111 -24.40 -54.60 50.13
CA VAL A 111 -23.27 -53.69 50.49
C VAL A 111 -21.96 -54.12 49.76
N GLN A 112 -21.20 -53.09 49.31
CA GLN A 112 -19.74 -52.93 49.05
C GLN A 112 -18.92 -53.81 48.07
N GLN A 113 -18.34 -53.15 47.05
CA GLN A 113 -16.88 -53.03 46.90
C GLN A 113 -16.50 -51.73 46.15
N LYS A 114 -15.40 -51.11 46.59
CA LYS A 114 -14.87 -49.78 46.23
C LYS A 114 -14.34 -49.71 44.78
N GLU A 115 -14.68 -48.63 44.06
CA GLU A 115 -13.85 -48.10 42.97
C GLU A 115 -13.44 -46.65 43.32
N GLU A 116 -12.12 -46.39 43.26
CA GLU A 116 -11.51 -45.08 43.43
C GLU A 116 -11.58 -44.24 42.14
N PRO A 117 -11.57 -42.89 42.24
CA PRO A 117 -12.03 -42.00 41.19
C PRO A 117 -10.95 -41.74 40.14
N THR A 118 -11.31 -41.91 38.87
CA THR A 118 -10.50 -41.45 37.74
C THR A 118 -10.44 -39.93 37.74
N GLN A 119 -9.29 -39.38 38.10
CA GLN A 119 -8.98 -37.96 38.07
C GLN A 119 -9.21 -37.39 36.65
N PHE A 120 -10.09 -36.39 36.58
CA PHE A 120 -10.15 -35.42 35.49
C PHE A 120 -8.77 -34.78 35.31
N THR A 121 -8.06 -35.12 34.24
CA THR A 121 -7.02 -34.26 33.71
C THR A 121 -7.70 -33.09 32.99
N SER A 122 -7.84 -31.98 33.72
CA SER A 122 -8.26 -30.68 33.22
C SER A 122 -7.36 -30.26 32.04
N LEU A 123 -7.81 -30.57 30.81
CA LEU A 123 -7.42 -29.85 29.62
C LEU A 123 -7.90 -28.41 29.85
N GLY A 124 -6.97 -27.46 29.99
CA GLY A 124 -7.28 -26.09 30.40
C GLY A 124 -8.49 -25.53 29.65
N SER A 125 -9.59 -25.34 30.37
CA SER A 125 -10.82 -24.77 29.83
C SER A 125 -10.48 -23.41 29.21
N VAL A 126 -10.50 -23.30 27.88
CA VAL A 126 -10.52 -22.00 27.21
C VAL A 126 -11.85 -21.35 27.60
N LYS A 127 -11.80 -20.51 28.64
CA LYS A 127 -12.98 -19.80 29.14
C LYS A 127 -13.44 -18.85 28.04
N PHE A 128 -14.69 -18.98 27.63
CA PHE A 128 -15.32 -18.05 26.69
C PHE A 128 -15.27 -16.63 27.28
N ASP A 129 -14.81 -15.68 26.46
CA ASP A 129 -14.70 -14.27 26.79
C ASP A 129 -15.61 -13.48 25.83
N GLN A 130 -16.78 -13.12 26.34
CA GLN A 130 -17.80 -12.42 25.56
C GLN A 130 -17.35 -11.01 25.16
N GLU A 131 -16.64 -10.31 26.04
CA GLU A 131 -16.19 -8.94 25.79
C GLU A 131 -15.18 -8.92 24.63
N ARG A 132 -14.25 -9.87 24.63
CA ARG A 132 -13.31 -10.04 23.53
C ARG A 132 -14.00 -10.33 22.21
N SER A 133 -14.93 -11.30 22.18
CA SER A 133 -15.68 -11.64 20.96
C SER A 133 -16.52 -10.46 20.45
N ARG A 134 -17.06 -9.63 21.35
CA ARG A 134 -17.83 -8.43 21.01
C ARG A 134 -16.94 -7.36 20.35
N LEU A 135 -15.75 -7.12 20.90
CA LEU A 135 -14.77 -6.21 20.30
C LEU A 135 -14.24 -6.73 18.95
N ASP A 136 -14.04 -8.04 18.81
CA ASP A 136 -13.65 -8.64 17.53
C ASP A 136 -14.76 -8.48 16.47
N LEU A 137 -16.04 -8.57 16.86
CA LEU A 137 -17.18 -8.30 15.98
C LEU A 137 -17.22 -6.82 15.54
N ALA A 138 -17.07 -5.87 16.47
CA ALA A 138 -17.01 -4.44 16.15
C ALA A 138 -15.82 -4.13 15.22
N ARG A 139 -14.64 -4.69 15.52
CA ARG A 139 -13.45 -4.59 14.66
C ARG A 139 -13.69 -5.16 13.26
N MET A 140 -14.37 -6.29 13.14
CA MET A 140 -14.75 -6.88 11.85
C MET A 140 -15.67 -5.95 11.06
N ILE A 141 -16.67 -5.38 11.71
CA ILE A 141 -17.61 -4.43 11.10
C ILE A 141 -16.87 -3.20 10.57
N MET A 142 -15.98 -2.60 11.37
CA MET A 142 -15.14 -1.48 10.93
C MET A 142 -14.21 -1.86 9.77
N LEU A 143 -13.44 -2.94 9.92
CA LEU A 143 -12.44 -3.38 8.95
C LEU A 143 -13.05 -3.64 7.57
N HIS A 144 -14.20 -4.32 7.54
CA HIS A 144 -14.87 -4.69 6.30
C HIS A 144 -15.93 -3.69 5.85
N GLY A 145 -16.24 -2.68 6.67
CA GLY A 145 -17.24 -1.67 6.35
C GLY A 145 -18.67 -2.23 6.30
N TYR A 146 -18.99 -3.20 7.15
CA TYR A 146 -20.35 -3.75 7.23
C TYR A 146 -21.32 -2.75 7.88
N PRO A 147 -22.62 -2.81 7.56
CA PRO A 147 -23.63 -2.06 8.28
C PRO A 147 -23.68 -2.48 9.76
N LEU A 148 -23.73 -1.51 10.68
CA LEU A 148 -23.87 -1.74 12.12
C LEU A 148 -25.14 -2.55 12.42
N ALA A 149 -26.21 -2.31 11.68
CA ALA A 149 -27.48 -3.02 11.79
C ALA A 149 -27.40 -4.53 11.46
N MET A 150 -26.30 -5.02 10.87
CA MET A 150 -26.10 -6.44 10.58
C MET A 150 -26.28 -7.32 11.82
N VAL A 151 -25.88 -6.81 13.00
CA VAL A 151 -25.99 -7.56 14.26
C VAL A 151 -27.44 -7.78 14.69
N ASP A 152 -28.36 -6.98 14.18
CA ASP A 152 -29.78 -7.10 14.50
C ASP A 152 -30.54 -8.08 13.62
N HIS A 153 -29.96 -8.48 12.49
CA HIS A 153 -30.57 -9.39 11.55
C HIS A 153 -30.79 -10.78 12.17
N VAL A 154 -32.00 -11.31 12.03
CA VAL A 154 -32.38 -12.63 12.59
C VAL A 154 -31.45 -13.73 12.11
N GLY A 155 -31.08 -13.74 10.82
CA GLY A 155 -30.15 -14.71 10.26
C GLY A 155 -28.75 -14.67 10.89
N PHE A 156 -28.22 -13.46 11.14
CA PHE A 156 -26.92 -13.29 11.80
C PHE A 156 -26.98 -13.79 13.25
N LYS A 157 -28.03 -13.43 14.00
CA LYS A 157 -28.25 -13.91 15.38
C LYS A 157 -28.31 -15.43 15.47
N ILE A 158 -29.03 -16.09 14.55
CA ILE A 158 -29.10 -17.57 14.48
C ILE A 158 -27.70 -18.15 14.18
N PHE A 159 -27.00 -17.60 13.19
CA PHE A 159 -25.67 -18.04 12.81
C PHE A 159 -24.68 -17.99 13.98
N VAL A 160 -24.58 -16.84 14.65
CA VAL A 160 -23.66 -16.67 15.80
C VAL A 160 -24.04 -17.59 16.96
N LYS A 161 -25.33 -17.74 17.26
CA LYS A 161 -25.81 -18.63 18.32
C LYS A 161 -25.48 -20.10 18.06
N ASN A 162 -25.47 -20.52 16.79
CA ASN A 162 -25.05 -21.87 16.41
C ASN A 162 -23.54 -22.08 16.54
N LEU A 163 -22.73 -21.04 16.34
CA LEU A 163 -21.28 -21.09 16.52
C LEU A 163 -20.88 -21.07 18.00
N GLN A 164 -21.50 -20.20 18.80
CA GLN A 164 -21.23 -20.06 20.23
C GLN A 164 -22.52 -19.69 20.96
N PRO A 165 -23.24 -20.68 21.55
CA PRO A 165 -24.53 -20.44 22.20
C PRO A 165 -24.49 -19.49 23.41
N MET A 166 -23.31 -19.33 24.05
CA MET A 166 -23.13 -18.41 25.19
C MET A 166 -22.88 -16.96 24.76
N PHE A 167 -22.63 -16.68 23.48
CA PHE A 167 -22.43 -15.32 23.01
C PHE A 167 -23.77 -14.61 22.84
N GLU A 168 -24.02 -13.58 23.64
CA GLU A 168 -25.19 -12.72 23.47
C GLU A 168 -24.84 -11.62 22.46
N VAL A 169 -25.57 -11.60 21.33
CA VAL A 169 -25.42 -10.57 20.31
C VAL A 169 -26.07 -9.27 20.82
N ASN A 170 -25.25 -8.24 21.00
CA ASN A 170 -25.70 -6.91 21.39
C ASN A 170 -26.46 -6.18 20.26
N SER A 171 -27.17 -5.10 20.60
CA SER A 171 -27.82 -4.22 19.62
C SER A 171 -26.80 -3.45 18.78
N HIS A 172 -27.22 -2.95 17.61
CA HIS A 172 -26.35 -2.10 16.78
C HIS A 172 -25.79 -0.88 17.54
N GLY A 173 -26.56 -0.24 18.43
CA GLY A 173 -26.09 0.92 19.21
C GLY A 173 -25.00 0.57 20.23
N ALA A 174 -25.03 -0.65 20.79
CA ALA A 174 -23.94 -1.12 21.66
C ALA A 174 -22.67 -1.44 20.84
N ILE A 175 -22.83 -2.01 19.65
CA ILE A 175 -21.73 -2.26 18.72
C ILE A 175 -21.14 -0.95 18.19
N GLU A 176 -21.97 0.07 17.96
CA GLU A 176 -21.52 1.41 17.61
C GLU A 176 -20.61 1.99 18.68
N LEU A 177 -20.97 1.88 19.96
CA LEU A 177 -20.13 2.32 21.07
C LEU A 177 -18.80 1.54 21.16
N ASP A 178 -18.83 0.23 20.85
CA ASP A 178 -17.62 -0.59 20.78
C ASP A 178 -16.72 -0.14 19.61
N CYS A 179 -17.30 0.20 18.45
CA CYS A 179 -16.58 0.80 17.32
C CYS A 179 -15.94 2.15 17.71
N MET A 180 -16.67 3.01 18.41
CA MET A 180 -16.13 4.29 18.92
C MET A 180 -14.97 4.06 19.89
N THR A 181 -15.07 3.07 20.77
CA THR A 181 -13.99 2.70 21.71
C THR A 181 -12.75 2.21 20.98
N ILE A 182 -12.91 1.40 19.93
CA ILE A 182 -11.81 0.96 19.07
C ILE A 182 -11.20 2.17 18.36
N TYR A 183 -12.02 3.04 17.78
CA TYR A 183 -11.57 4.25 17.09
C TYR A 183 -10.72 5.14 18.01
N GLU A 184 -11.17 5.48 19.21
CA GLU A 184 -10.39 6.34 20.12
C GLU A 184 -9.03 5.71 20.48
N LYS A 185 -9.00 4.39 20.70
CA LYS A 185 -7.76 3.66 20.97
C LYS A 185 -6.80 3.71 19.77
N GLU A 186 -7.30 3.49 18.56
CA GLU A 186 -6.49 3.52 17.34
C GLU A 186 -6.06 4.95 16.98
N LYS A 187 -6.94 5.94 17.18
CA LYS A 187 -6.64 7.37 17.01
C LYS A 187 -5.48 7.80 17.87
N GLN A 188 -5.46 7.37 19.13
CA GLN A 188 -4.35 7.65 20.05
C GLN A 188 -3.03 7.04 19.55
N LYS A 189 -3.05 5.82 18.98
CA LYS A 189 -1.84 5.23 18.39
C LYS A 189 -1.35 6.03 17.19
N VAL A 190 -2.25 6.40 16.28
CA VAL A 190 -1.89 7.22 15.11
C VAL A 190 -1.33 8.58 15.54
N TYR A 191 -1.93 9.19 16.56
CA TYR A 191 -1.43 10.42 17.15
C TYR A 191 0.00 10.24 17.69
N GLU A 192 0.26 9.20 18.48
CA GLU A 192 1.61 8.91 18.98
C GLU A 192 2.62 8.64 17.87
N ASP A 193 2.22 7.90 16.84
CA ASP A 193 3.07 7.58 15.69
C ASP A 193 3.48 8.85 14.94
N ILE A 194 2.53 9.76 14.70
CA ILE A 194 2.77 11.07 14.08
C ILE A 194 3.70 11.93 14.94
N HIS A 195 3.51 11.96 16.25
CA HIS A 195 4.32 12.78 17.17
C HIS A 195 5.74 12.26 17.37
N ARG A 196 6.00 10.98 17.07
CA ARG A 196 7.34 10.38 17.12
C ARG A 196 8.15 10.59 15.85
N LEU A 197 7.58 11.17 14.80
CA LEU A 197 8.28 11.40 13.54
C LEU A 197 9.34 12.49 13.70
N HIS A 198 10.55 12.21 13.22
CA HIS A 198 11.58 13.24 13.06
C HIS A 198 11.42 14.00 11.73
N GLY A 199 10.66 13.43 10.79
CA GLY A 199 10.36 14.03 9.49
C GLY A 199 9.11 14.92 9.50
N ARG A 200 8.86 15.56 8.36
CA ARG A 200 7.68 16.37 8.10
C ARG A 200 6.56 15.55 7.44
N ILE A 201 5.36 16.12 7.41
CA ILE A 201 4.11 15.47 6.98
C ILE A 201 3.59 16.12 5.69
N ASN A 202 3.17 15.28 4.75
CA ASN A 202 2.51 15.67 3.51
C ASN A 202 1.01 15.45 3.66
N LEU A 203 0.24 16.53 3.74
CA LEU A 203 -1.21 16.46 3.94
C LEU A 203 -1.90 16.37 2.58
N ALA A 204 -2.71 15.35 2.37
CA ALA A 204 -3.62 15.26 1.23
C ALA A 204 -5.04 15.61 1.69
N VAL A 205 -5.71 16.49 0.93
CA VAL A 205 -7.07 16.93 1.17
C VAL A 205 -7.94 16.50 -0.01
N ASP A 206 -8.91 15.65 0.29
CA ASP A 206 -9.82 15.05 -0.68
C ASP A 206 -11.26 15.49 -0.43
N MET A 207 -11.97 15.79 -1.52
CA MET A 207 -13.40 16.07 -1.49
C MET A 207 -14.19 14.82 -1.89
N TRP A 208 -15.17 14.48 -1.07
CA TRP A 208 -16.10 13.39 -1.33
C TRP A 208 -17.51 13.97 -1.40
N SER A 209 -18.38 13.31 -2.15
CA SER A 209 -19.80 13.66 -2.20
C SER A 209 -20.67 12.47 -1.80
N SER A 210 -21.95 12.72 -1.56
CA SER A 210 -22.99 11.70 -1.46
C SER A 210 -23.92 11.78 -2.67
N PRO A 211 -24.74 10.75 -2.93
CA PRO A 211 -25.77 10.80 -3.97
C PRO A 211 -26.78 11.94 -3.77
N GLU A 212 -26.94 12.39 -2.54
CA GLU A 212 -27.82 13.49 -2.12
C GLU A 212 -27.11 14.86 -2.15
N SER A 213 -25.94 14.95 -2.78
CA SER A 213 -25.13 16.17 -2.95
C SER A 213 -24.59 16.80 -1.65
N SER A 214 -24.56 16.05 -0.54
CA SER A 214 -23.77 16.47 0.63
C SER A 214 -22.29 16.26 0.37
N GLU A 215 -21.45 17.21 0.80
CA GLU A 215 -19.99 17.18 0.62
C GLU A 215 -19.25 16.80 1.91
N TYR A 216 -18.09 16.18 1.75
CA TYR A 216 -17.24 15.77 2.85
C TYR A 216 -15.77 16.06 2.54
N ILE A 217 -15.00 16.41 3.56
CA ILE A 217 -13.55 16.54 3.48
C ILE A 217 -12.90 15.33 4.12
N CYS A 218 -11.96 14.72 3.41
CA CYS A 218 -11.07 13.70 3.92
C CYS A 218 -9.65 14.27 4.01
N LEU A 219 -9.05 14.22 5.20
CA LEU A 219 -7.66 14.62 5.43
C LEU A 219 -6.81 13.39 5.63
N THR A 220 -5.73 13.28 4.87
CA THR A 220 -4.81 12.15 4.93
C THR A 220 -3.37 12.61 5.13
N ALA A 221 -2.74 12.16 6.21
CA ALA A 221 -1.32 12.37 6.45
C ALA A 221 -0.51 11.32 5.69
N ASN A 222 0.42 11.77 4.86
CA ASN A 222 1.40 10.95 4.15
C ASN A 222 2.80 11.31 4.65
N TYR A 223 3.58 10.31 5.03
CA TYR A 223 4.93 10.52 5.56
C TYR A 223 5.77 9.26 5.40
N ILE A 224 7.09 9.41 5.45
CA ILE A 224 8.01 8.28 5.50
C ILE A 224 8.46 8.10 6.95
N ASP A 225 8.18 6.93 7.53
CA ASP A 225 8.50 6.64 8.92
C ASP A 225 10.00 6.42 9.17
N GLU A 226 10.38 6.17 10.43
CA GLU A 226 11.78 5.91 10.81
C GLU A 226 12.35 4.63 10.21
N ASP A 227 11.49 3.69 9.82
CA ASP A 227 11.88 2.48 9.12
C ASP A 227 12.05 2.68 7.61
N TRP A 228 11.85 3.91 7.12
CA TRP A 228 11.84 4.28 5.70
C TRP A 228 10.74 3.57 4.91
N LYS A 229 9.54 3.47 5.51
CA LYS A 229 8.33 3.02 4.82
C LYS A 229 7.39 4.19 4.65
N LEU A 230 6.81 4.27 3.46
CA LEU A 230 5.75 5.23 3.18
C LEU A 230 4.49 4.82 3.95
N GLN A 231 3.99 5.72 4.78
CA GLN A 231 2.78 5.59 5.56
C GLN A 231 1.73 6.55 5.00
N LYS A 232 0.48 6.09 4.97
CA LYS A 232 -0.70 6.86 4.62
C LYS A 232 -1.75 6.62 5.71
N LYS A 233 -2.22 7.68 6.35
CA LYS A 233 -3.19 7.61 7.46
C LYS A 233 -4.27 8.67 7.28
N MET A 234 -5.53 8.24 7.17
CA MET A 234 -6.65 9.16 7.19
C MET A 234 -6.83 9.71 8.60
N ILE A 235 -6.62 11.01 8.79
CA ILE A 235 -6.66 11.67 10.10
C ILE A 235 -8.01 12.31 10.39
N ASN A 236 -8.77 12.70 9.36
CA ASN A 236 -10.12 13.20 9.53
C ASN A 236 -11.04 12.86 8.37
N PHE A 237 -12.33 12.72 8.67
CA PHE A 237 -13.42 12.67 7.70
C PHE A 237 -14.58 13.54 8.17
N ILE A 238 -14.74 14.71 7.58
CA ILE A 238 -15.57 15.80 8.10
C ILE A 238 -16.72 16.08 7.14
N SER A 239 -17.91 16.31 7.69
CA SER A 239 -19.09 16.67 6.91
C SER A 239 -19.16 18.18 6.71
N LEU A 240 -19.45 18.60 5.50
CA LEU A 240 -19.63 20.00 5.14
C LEU A 240 -21.12 20.34 5.08
N ASP A 241 -21.50 21.45 5.70
CA ASP A 241 -22.82 22.05 5.55
C ASP A 241 -22.96 22.62 4.11
N PRO A 242 -24.08 22.36 3.43
CA PRO A 242 -24.32 22.86 2.07
C PRO A 242 -24.35 24.40 1.95
N SER A 243 -24.40 25.15 3.05
CA SER A 243 -24.33 26.62 3.06
C SER A 243 -22.92 27.21 2.86
N HIS A 244 -21.89 26.37 2.67
CA HIS A 244 -20.50 26.78 2.85
C HIS A 244 -19.87 27.59 1.69
N THR A 245 -19.12 28.63 2.08
CA THR A 245 -18.15 29.36 1.25
C THR A 245 -16.75 28.72 1.37
N ASN A 246 -15.89 28.98 0.38
CA ASN A 246 -14.47 28.57 0.34
C ASN A 246 -13.67 28.92 1.63
N GLU A 247 -14.12 29.91 2.39
CA GLU A 247 -13.48 30.35 3.63
C GLU A 247 -13.64 29.32 4.77
N ILE A 248 -14.81 28.69 4.89
CA ILE A 248 -15.09 27.70 5.93
C ILE A 248 -14.27 26.44 5.69
N LEU A 249 -14.10 26.03 4.43
CA LEU A 249 -13.22 24.92 4.05
C LEU A 249 -11.79 25.14 4.58
N SER A 250 -11.28 26.37 4.43
CA SER A 250 -9.95 26.73 4.95
C SER A 250 -9.84 26.62 6.47
N GLU A 251 -10.89 27.03 7.18
CA GLU A 251 -10.93 26.97 8.63
C GLU A 251 -11.00 25.53 9.14
N VAL A 252 -11.78 24.66 8.47
CA VAL A 252 -11.89 23.24 8.81
C VAL A 252 -10.53 22.54 8.68
N VAL A 253 -9.80 22.77 7.58
CA VAL A 253 -8.47 22.19 7.39
C VAL A 253 -7.48 22.72 8.44
N ILE A 254 -7.45 24.04 8.68
CA ILE A 254 -6.55 24.66 9.67
C ILE A 254 -6.85 24.14 11.08
N ARG A 255 -8.12 24.00 11.45
CA ARG A 255 -8.53 23.45 12.75
C ARG A 255 -8.03 22.01 12.89
N SER A 256 -8.27 21.18 11.88
CA SER A 256 -7.83 19.78 11.90
C SER A 256 -6.31 19.64 12.03
N VAL A 257 -5.55 20.47 11.31
CA VAL A 257 -4.08 20.55 11.40
C VAL A 257 -3.61 20.90 12.82
N LYS A 258 -4.33 21.78 13.52
CA LYS A 258 -4.05 22.14 14.92
C LYS A 258 -4.47 21.05 15.90
N ASP A 259 -5.62 20.42 15.70
CA ASP A 259 -6.14 19.35 16.56
C ASP A 259 -5.20 18.14 16.57
N TRP A 260 -4.59 17.84 15.42
CA TRP A 260 -3.55 16.82 15.30
C TRP A 260 -2.14 17.31 15.67
N ALA A 261 -1.98 18.59 16.03
CA ALA A 261 -0.71 19.24 16.37
C ALA A 261 0.39 19.06 15.30
N ILE A 262 0.00 19.10 14.03
CA ILE A 262 0.92 18.93 12.88
C ILE A 262 1.28 20.25 12.19
N ASP A 263 0.76 21.39 12.65
CA ASP A 263 0.93 22.72 12.05
C ASP A 263 2.41 23.12 11.82
N ARG A 264 3.30 22.73 12.73
CA ARG A 264 4.73 23.03 12.61
C ARG A 264 5.49 22.08 11.68
N ASN A 265 4.96 20.88 11.49
CA ASN A 265 5.63 19.78 10.80
C ASN A 265 5.07 19.53 9.39
N LEU A 266 4.19 20.38 8.86
CA LEU A 266 3.72 20.27 7.47
C LEU A 266 4.84 20.60 6.47
N PHE A 267 4.99 19.75 5.45
CA PHE A 267 5.91 19.93 4.32
C PHE A 267 5.20 20.37 3.04
N SER A 268 4.13 19.67 2.68
CA SER A 268 3.33 19.96 1.50
C SER A 268 1.86 19.75 1.79
N VAL A 269 1.01 20.39 0.99
CA VAL A 269 -0.42 20.10 0.98
C VAL A 269 -0.85 19.81 -0.45
N THR A 270 -1.38 18.60 -0.66
CA THR A 270 -1.99 18.17 -1.90
C THR A 270 -3.49 18.35 -1.83
N PHE A 271 -4.08 19.02 -2.81
CA PHE A 271 -5.53 19.16 -2.90
C PHE A 271 -6.08 18.62 -4.22
N ASP A 272 -7.32 18.15 -4.13
CA ASP A 272 -8.24 18.07 -5.25
C ASP A 272 -8.62 19.51 -5.72
N ASP A 273 -8.97 19.72 -7.00
CA ASP A 273 -9.17 21.05 -7.61
C ASP A 273 -10.34 21.84 -7.00
N CYS A 274 -10.07 22.42 -5.84
CA CYS A 274 -11.00 23.22 -5.09
C CYS A 274 -10.72 24.70 -5.32
N SER A 275 -11.77 25.46 -5.64
CA SER A 275 -11.67 26.93 -5.80
C SER A 275 -11.24 27.66 -4.52
N ALA A 276 -11.32 27.01 -3.35
CA ALA A 276 -10.84 27.52 -2.08
C ALA A 276 -9.32 27.40 -1.88
N TYR A 277 -8.62 26.72 -2.80
CA TYR A 277 -7.22 26.34 -2.65
C TYR A 277 -6.29 27.52 -2.36
N ASP A 278 -6.36 28.57 -3.19
CA ASP A 278 -5.42 29.68 -3.09
C ASP A 278 -5.60 30.46 -1.77
N ILE A 279 -6.83 30.46 -1.22
CA ILE A 279 -7.16 31.02 0.10
C ILE A 279 -6.61 30.14 1.22
N MET A 280 -6.57 28.82 1.05
CA MET A 280 -6.05 27.89 2.05
C MET A 280 -4.53 27.94 2.15
N VAL A 281 -3.83 27.86 1.03
CA VAL A 281 -2.35 27.88 1.02
C VAL A 281 -1.83 29.17 1.62
N SER A 282 -2.44 30.31 1.29
CA SER A 282 -2.07 31.61 1.87
C SER A 282 -2.27 31.70 3.39
N LYS A 283 -3.13 30.86 3.99
CA LYS A 283 -3.41 30.87 5.44
C LYS A 283 -2.62 29.83 6.24
N ILE A 284 -2.25 28.68 5.65
CA ILE A 284 -1.64 27.57 6.39
C ILE A 284 -0.13 27.82 6.64
N LYS A 285 0.62 28.34 5.66
CA LYS A 285 2.03 28.77 5.82
C LYS A 285 2.59 29.39 4.52
N ASP A 286 3.45 30.39 4.62
CA ASP A 286 4.14 31.01 3.45
C ASP A 286 5.11 30.07 2.70
N ARG A 287 5.49 28.92 3.29
CA ARG A 287 6.56 28.03 2.77
C ARG A 287 6.16 26.56 2.75
N LEU A 288 5.04 26.24 2.10
CA LEU A 288 4.61 24.87 1.80
C LEU A 288 4.75 24.58 0.32
N PHE A 289 5.11 23.35 -0.03
CA PHE A 289 4.98 22.92 -1.42
C PHE A 289 3.49 22.78 -1.78
N ASP A 290 3.05 23.60 -2.75
CA ASP A 290 1.77 23.50 -3.44
C ASP A 290 1.86 22.30 -4.40
N VAL A 291 1.08 21.25 -4.12
CA VAL A 291 0.97 20.09 -5.00
C VAL A 291 -0.48 19.90 -5.37
N ARG A 292 -0.74 19.62 -6.64
CA ARG A 292 -2.06 19.29 -7.15
C ARG A 292 -2.15 17.79 -7.40
N CYS A 293 -3.35 17.26 -7.25
CA CYS A 293 -3.62 15.85 -7.48
C CYS A 293 -3.60 15.51 -8.98
N VAL A 294 -2.69 14.63 -9.42
CA VAL A 294 -2.57 14.22 -10.83
C VAL A 294 -3.79 13.47 -11.34
N THR A 295 -4.44 12.67 -10.49
CA THR A 295 -5.66 11.95 -10.88
C THR A 295 -6.83 12.88 -11.13
N HIS A 296 -6.88 14.03 -10.47
CA HIS A 296 -7.88 15.04 -10.78
C HIS A 296 -7.54 15.82 -12.06
N LEU A 297 -6.25 16.13 -12.27
CA LEU A 297 -5.81 16.69 -13.55
C LEU A 297 -6.27 15.78 -14.71
N LEU A 298 -6.07 14.47 -14.60
CA LEU A 298 -6.49 13.52 -15.62
C LEU A 298 -7.98 13.56 -15.88
N LYS A 299 -8.80 13.56 -14.83
CA LYS A 299 -10.25 13.72 -14.97
C LYS A 299 -10.60 15.01 -15.70
N SER A 300 -9.96 16.12 -15.32
CA SER A 300 -10.18 17.41 -15.96
C SER A 300 -9.79 17.40 -17.44
N ILE A 301 -8.64 16.82 -17.79
CA ILE A 301 -8.19 16.66 -19.18
C ILE A 301 -9.18 15.80 -19.98
N VAL A 302 -9.65 14.69 -19.42
CA VAL A 302 -10.63 13.81 -20.08
C VAL A 302 -11.95 14.54 -20.32
N GLN A 303 -12.40 15.39 -19.40
CA GLN A 303 -13.61 16.21 -19.63
C GLN A 303 -13.44 17.18 -20.81
N GLU A 304 -12.25 17.78 -20.98
CA GLU A 304 -11.96 18.64 -22.15
C GLU A 304 -11.96 17.87 -23.48
N VAL A 305 -11.81 16.54 -23.45
CA VAL A 305 -11.98 15.66 -24.62
C VAL A 305 -13.45 15.31 -24.84
N ILE A 306 -14.15 14.91 -23.78
CA ILE A 306 -15.52 14.40 -23.86
C ILE A 306 -16.50 15.48 -24.31
N GLU A 307 -16.42 16.69 -23.75
CA GLU A 307 -17.40 17.74 -24.01
C GLU A 307 -17.49 18.14 -25.51
N PRO A 308 -16.39 18.45 -26.21
CA PRO A 308 -16.43 18.71 -27.66
C PRO A 308 -16.84 17.50 -28.51
N CYS A 309 -16.59 16.28 -28.02
CA CYS A 309 -16.87 15.04 -28.75
C CYS A 309 -18.24 14.44 -28.43
N ARG A 310 -19.10 15.12 -27.65
CA ARG A 310 -20.37 14.57 -27.15
C ARG A 310 -21.26 14.01 -28.27
N ASP A 311 -21.42 14.73 -29.37
CA ASP A 311 -22.25 14.32 -30.50
C ASP A 311 -21.64 13.17 -31.31
N LEU A 312 -20.31 13.16 -31.44
CA LEU A 312 -19.57 12.07 -32.08
C LEU A 312 -19.74 10.77 -31.28
N ILE A 313 -19.49 10.84 -29.97
CA ILE A 313 -19.65 9.71 -29.05
C ILE A 313 -21.10 9.23 -29.04
N HIS A 314 -22.07 10.16 -29.02
CA HIS A 314 -23.48 9.81 -29.10
C HIS A 314 -23.82 9.01 -30.37
N ARG A 315 -23.35 9.45 -31.54
CA ARG A 315 -23.58 8.73 -32.79
C ARG A 315 -22.94 7.36 -32.80
N ILE A 316 -21.72 7.20 -32.28
CA ILE A 316 -21.08 5.89 -32.11
C ILE A 316 -21.94 4.96 -31.22
N ARG A 317 -22.47 5.48 -30.11
CA ARG A 317 -23.38 4.70 -29.24
C ARG A 317 -24.64 4.25 -30.01
N GLU A 318 -25.24 5.14 -30.80
CA GLU A 318 -26.39 4.81 -31.64
C GLU A 318 -26.05 3.76 -32.70
N SER A 319 -24.89 3.85 -33.34
CA SER A 319 -24.41 2.83 -34.29
C SER A 319 -24.27 1.46 -33.63
N ILE A 320 -23.71 1.41 -32.42
CA ILE A 320 -23.58 0.16 -31.66
C ILE A 320 -24.96 -0.36 -31.23
N ARG A 321 -25.88 0.52 -30.81
CA ARG A 321 -27.27 0.15 -30.49
C ARG A 321 -27.99 -0.42 -31.72
N HIS A 322 -27.79 0.16 -32.90
CA HIS A 322 -28.36 -0.35 -34.14
C HIS A 322 -27.88 -1.76 -34.44
N VAL A 323 -26.56 -2.00 -34.38
CA VAL A 323 -25.99 -3.34 -34.57
C VAL A 323 -26.58 -4.36 -33.59
N LYS A 324 -26.82 -3.95 -32.34
CA LYS A 324 -27.37 -4.80 -31.28
C LYS A 324 -28.90 -4.81 -31.20
N SER A 325 -29.60 -4.10 -32.08
CA SER A 325 -31.06 -3.93 -31.99
C SER A 325 -31.80 -5.23 -32.26
N THR A 326 -31.30 -6.05 -33.19
CA THR A 326 -31.87 -7.35 -33.55
C THR A 326 -30.78 -8.37 -33.82
N GLN A 327 -31.11 -9.64 -33.60
CA GLN A 327 -30.20 -10.76 -33.87
C GLN A 327 -29.79 -10.82 -35.35
N ALA A 328 -30.70 -10.51 -36.28
CA ALA A 328 -30.41 -10.53 -37.71
C ALA A 328 -29.40 -9.45 -38.14
N ILE A 329 -29.50 -8.23 -37.58
CA ILE A 329 -28.52 -7.16 -37.86
C ILE A 329 -27.16 -7.52 -37.25
N LEU A 330 -27.14 -8.08 -36.04
CA LEU A 330 -25.90 -8.54 -35.39
C LEU A 330 -25.22 -9.65 -36.20
N GLU A 331 -25.96 -10.64 -36.67
CA GLU A 331 -25.44 -11.73 -37.51
C GLU A 331 -24.88 -11.19 -38.82
N LYS A 332 -25.63 -10.30 -39.49
CA LYS A 332 -25.17 -9.63 -40.71
C LYS A 332 -23.92 -8.78 -40.46
N PHE A 333 -23.86 -8.06 -39.35
CA PHE A 333 -22.69 -7.27 -38.98
C PHE A 333 -21.47 -8.18 -38.76
N ASN A 334 -21.64 -9.31 -38.06
CA ASN A 334 -20.59 -10.30 -37.85
C ASN A 334 -20.14 -10.97 -39.18
N GLU A 335 -21.08 -11.19 -40.11
CA GLU A 335 -20.78 -11.69 -41.46
C GLU A 335 -20.00 -10.66 -42.29
N ILE A 336 -20.30 -9.37 -42.14
CA ILE A 336 -19.58 -8.27 -42.81
C ILE A 336 -18.19 -8.09 -42.18
N SER A 337 -18.09 -8.22 -40.87
CA SER A 337 -16.88 -8.00 -40.10
C SER A 337 -15.93 -9.21 -40.15
N GLN A 338 -15.79 -9.96 -41.26
CA GLN A 338 -14.89 -11.14 -41.39
C GLN A 338 -13.39 -10.86 -41.17
N ILE A 339 -13.06 -9.73 -40.56
CA ILE A 339 -11.77 -9.32 -40.04
C ILE A 339 -11.70 -9.76 -38.57
N ASN A 340 -10.56 -10.33 -38.19
CA ASN A 340 -10.17 -10.74 -36.84
C ASN A 340 -10.29 -9.62 -35.79
N GLY A 341 -11.50 -9.20 -35.44
CA GLY A 341 -11.74 -8.31 -34.30
C GLY A 341 -11.70 -9.14 -33.02
N GLU A 342 -10.62 -9.03 -32.25
CA GLU A 342 -10.53 -9.70 -30.95
C GLU A 342 -11.49 -9.07 -29.92
N ARG A 343 -11.94 -7.83 -30.17
CA ARG A 343 -12.75 -7.04 -29.25
C ARG A 343 -14.24 -7.16 -29.51
N SER A 344 -15.01 -7.30 -28.44
CA SER A 344 -16.48 -7.22 -28.47
C SER A 344 -16.95 -5.77 -28.54
N LEU A 345 -17.87 -5.44 -29.45
CA LEU A 345 -18.57 -4.16 -29.42
C LEU A 345 -19.46 -4.10 -28.19
N VAL A 346 -19.18 -3.20 -27.24
CA VAL A 346 -19.95 -3.03 -26.00
C VAL A 346 -20.23 -1.55 -25.79
N LEU A 347 -21.44 -1.22 -25.31
CA LEU A 347 -21.77 0.15 -24.94
C LEU A 347 -21.04 0.55 -23.66
N ASP A 348 -20.57 1.78 -23.61
CA ASP A 348 -19.90 2.32 -22.44
C ASP A 348 -20.84 2.48 -21.24
N CYS A 349 -20.23 2.55 -20.05
CA CYS A 349 -20.88 3.06 -18.86
C CYS A 349 -20.61 4.58 -18.80
N PRO A 350 -21.63 5.46 -18.93
CA PRO A 350 -21.42 6.91 -19.03
C PRO A 350 -20.68 7.55 -17.85
N MET A 351 -20.65 6.88 -16.70
CA MET A 351 -19.96 7.33 -15.49
C MET A 351 -18.48 6.94 -15.45
N LYS A 352 -17.98 6.23 -16.46
CA LYS A 352 -16.66 5.61 -16.50
C LYS A 352 -15.94 5.86 -17.83
N TRP A 353 -14.92 6.69 -17.84
CA TRP A 353 -14.26 7.08 -19.09
C TRP A 353 -13.36 5.99 -19.69
N ASP A 354 -12.87 5.04 -18.89
CA ASP A 354 -12.21 3.83 -19.40
C ASP A 354 -13.15 3.00 -20.27
N SER A 355 -14.39 2.81 -19.82
CA SER A 355 -15.39 2.07 -20.59
C SER A 355 -15.76 2.80 -21.89
N MET A 356 -15.73 4.14 -21.87
CA MET A 356 -15.92 4.97 -23.06
C MET A 356 -14.77 4.81 -24.04
N TYR A 357 -13.53 4.86 -23.55
CA TYR A 357 -12.34 4.59 -24.36
C TYR A 357 -12.43 3.20 -25.02
N LEU A 358 -12.73 2.15 -24.25
CA LEU A 358 -12.84 0.79 -24.77
C LEU A 358 -13.94 0.67 -25.84
N MET A 359 -15.07 1.36 -25.66
CA MET A 359 -16.13 1.42 -26.67
C MET A 359 -15.64 2.10 -27.95
N LEU A 360 -14.96 3.24 -27.85
CA LEU A 360 -14.42 3.98 -28.99
C LEU A 360 -13.36 3.17 -29.74
N GLU A 361 -12.46 2.51 -28.99
CA GLU A 361 -11.42 1.65 -29.55
C GLU A 361 -12.03 0.50 -30.37
N ALA A 362 -13.03 -0.20 -29.81
CA ALA A 362 -13.75 -1.22 -30.54
C ALA A 362 -14.48 -0.64 -31.76
N ALA A 363 -15.18 0.49 -31.63
CA ALA A 363 -15.91 1.10 -32.74
C ALA A 363 -15.00 1.48 -33.92
N VAL A 364 -13.81 2.04 -33.64
CA VAL A 364 -12.80 2.39 -34.64
C VAL A 364 -12.24 1.14 -35.33
N GLU A 365 -11.99 0.07 -34.58
CA GLU A 365 -11.55 -1.23 -35.13
C GLU A 365 -12.57 -1.79 -36.14
N TYR A 366 -13.87 -1.60 -35.88
CA TYR A 366 -14.96 -2.00 -36.77
C TYR A 366 -15.41 -0.93 -37.78
N ARG A 367 -14.68 0.18 -37.97
CA ARG A 367 -15.04 1.27 -38.92
C ARG A 367 -15.49 0.75 -40.28
N GLY A 368 -14.70 -0.15 -40.88
CA GLY A 368 -15.00 -0.72 -42.20
C GLY A 368 -16.32 -1.51 -42.22
N ALA A 369 -16.62 -2.24 -41.14
CA ALA A 369 -17.88 -2.97 -41.01
C ALA A 369 -19.08 -2.04 -40.86
N PHE A 370 -18.94 -0.91 -40.14
CA PHE A 370 -20.00 0.10 -40.06
C PHE A 370 -20.28 0.79 -41.41
N ILE A 371 -19.24 1.05 -42.21
CA ILE A 371 -19.40 1.63 -43.56
C ILE A 371 -20.14 0.63 -44.47
N LEU A 372 -19.75 -0.64 -44.48
CA LEU A 372 -20.44 -1.67 -45.26
C LEU A 372 -21.86 -1.94 -44.77
N LEU A 373 -22.11 -1.86 -43.46
CA LEU A 373 -23.47 -2.01 -42.92
C LEU A 373 -24.41 -0.95 -43.50
N GLN A 374 -23.94 0.29 -43.67
CA GLN A 374 -24.70 1.37 -44.29
C GLN A 374 -25.11 1.05 -45.74
N GLU A 375 -24.23 0.42 -46.51
CA GLU A 375 -24.54 0.05 -47.90
C GLU A 375 -25.62 -1.05 -47.97
N HIS A 376 -25.67 -1.92 -46.95
CA HIS A 376 -26.52 -3.10 -46.95
C HIS A 376 -27.79 -2.98 -46.11
N ASP A 377 -27.91 -2.01 -45.21
CA ASP A 377 -29.06 -1.80 -44.32
C ASP A 377 -29.60 -0.38 -44.41
N SER A 378 -30.70 -0.21 -45.16
CA SER A 378 -31.39 1.07 -45.32
C SER A 378 -32.01 1.63 -44.04
N THR A 379 -32.13 0.82 -42.98
CA THR A 379 -32.65 1.27 -41.67
C THR A 379 -31.57 1.90 -40.80
N TYR A 380 -30.29 1.77 -41.17
CA TYR A 380 -29.17 2.38 -40.47
C TYR A 380 -29.02 3.87 -40.84
N SER A 381 -29.61 4.75 -40.03
CA SER A 381 -29.63 6.20 -40.30
C SER A 381 -28.50 6.99 -39.65
N THR A 382 -27.82 6.41 -38.66
CA THR A 382 -26.85 7.14 -37.81
C THR A 382 -25.43 7.00 -38.37
N VAL A 383 -25.23 7.58 -39.55
CA VAL A 383 -23.98 7.46 -40.31
C VAL A 383 -22.97 8.51 -39.84
N LEU A 384 -21.74 8.05 -39.58
CA LEU A 384 -20.59 8.93 -39.39
C LEU A 384 -19.92 9.20 -40.74
N THR A 385 -19.49 10.44 -40.95
CA THR A 385 -18.68 10.82 -42.11
C THR A 385 -17.24 10.31 -41.98
N GLU A 386 -16.51 10.25 -43.10
CA GLU A 386 -15.08 9.89 -43.09
C GLU A 386 -14.27 10.78 -42.14
N MET A 387 -14.53 12.09 -42.14
CA MET A 387 -13.86 13.04 -41.24
C MET A 387 -14.17 12.75 -39.76
N GLU A 388 -15.39 12.38 -39.43
CA GLU A 388 -15.78 12.01 -38.06
C GLU A 388 -15.14 10.71 -37.60
N TRP A 389 -14.91 9.75 -38.51
CA TRP A 389 -14.13 8.55 -38.23
C TRP A 389 -12.64 8.86 -38.00
N GLU A 390 -12.06 9.81 -38.72
CA GLU A 390 -10.69 10.29 -38.46
C GLU A 390 -10.60 11.00 -37.10
N TRP A 391 -11.59 11.83 -36.75
CA TRP A 391 -11.68 12.41 -35.42
C TRP A 391 -11.81 11.34 -34.35
N ALA A 392 -12.71 10.36 -34.52
CA ALA A 392 -12.89 9.26 -33.59
C ALA A 392 -11.59 8.46 -33.38
N SER A 393 -10.85 8.20 -34.46
CA SER A 393 -9.56 7.49 -34.42
C SER A 393 -8.52 8.27 -33.64
N THR A 394 -8.40 9.58 -33.88
CA THR A 394 -7.44 10.46 -33.20
C THR A 394 -7.76 10.61 -31.72
N ILE A 395 -9.03 10.89 -31.39
CA ILE A 395 -9.51 11.03 -30.01
C ILE A 395 -9.36 9.71 -29.24
N THR A 396 -9.61 8.57 -29.88
CA THR A 396 -9.34 7.25 -29.28
C THR A 396 -7.86 7.09 -28.94
N GLY A 397 -6.95 7.56 -29.81
CA GLY A 397 -5.52 7.59 -29.54
C GLY A 397 -5.16 8.44 -28.31
N TYR A 398 -5.78 9.61 -28.15
CA TYR A 398 -5.58 10.47 -26.98
C TYR A 398 -6.07 9.78 -25.71
N MET A 399 -7.28 9.23 -25.75
CA MET A 399 -7.89 8.52 -24.61
C MET A 399 -7.09 7.27 -24.22
N LYS A 400 -6.53 6.55 -25.20
CA LYS A 400 -5.62 5.42 -24.96
C LYS A 400 -4.38 5.85 -24.18
N PHE A 401 -3.71 6.92 -24.62
CA PHE A 401 -2.54 7.44 -23.90
C PHE A 401 -2.90 7.84 -22.46
N LEU A 402 -4.03 8.51 -22.26
CA LEU A 402 -4.50 8.87 -20.91
C LEU A 402 -4.85 7.63 -20.06
N PHE A 403 -5.41 6.60 -20.67
CA PHE A 403 -5.71 5.32 -20.03
C PHE A 403 -4.44 4.60 -19.57
N GLU A 404 -3.47 4.45 -20.45
CA GLU A 404 -2.16 3.84 -20.15
C GLU A 404 -1.44 4.65 -19.07
N PHE A 405 -1.39 5.97 -19.21
CA PHE A 405 -0.84 6.87 -18.20
C PHE A 405 -1.49 6.65 -16.85
N THR A 406 -2.83 6.63 -16.77
CA THR A 406 -3.57 6.41 -15.52
C THR A 406 -3.20 5.09 -14.86
N ASN A 407 -3.05 4.01 -15.64
CA ASN A 407 -2.69 2.69 -15.11
C ASN A 407 -1.30 2.65 -14.45
N VAL A 408 -0.34 3.45 -14.93
CA VAL A 408 0.99 3.57 -14.27
C VAL A 408 0.83 4.00 -12.80
N PHE A 409 -0.12 4.90 -12.51
CA PHE A 409 -0.41 5.35 -11.14
C PHE A 409 -1.12 4.28 -10.31
N LEU A 410 -1.91 3.41 -10.94
CA LEU A 410 -2.71 2.39 -10.27
C LEU A 410 -1.92 1.13 -9.93
N GLU A 411 -0.98 0.76 -10.77
CA GLU A 411 -0.18 -0.47 -10.61
C GLU A 411 0.86 -0.34 -9.48
N THR A 412 1.28 0.88 -9.16
CA THR A 412 2.32 1.10 -8.15
C THR A 412 1.73 1.15 -6.74
N LYS A 413 2.06 0.16 -5.92
CA LYS A 413 1.68 0.15 -4.49
C LYS A 413 2.54 1.16 -3.72
N ASN A 414 1.91 2.18 -3.14
CA ASN A 414 2.55 3.23 -2.32
C ASN A 414 3.71 3.94 -3.05
N PRO A 415 3.42 4.64 -4.16
CA PRO A 415 4.42 5.27 -4.99
C PRO A 415 5.09 6.47 -4.30
N THR A 416 6.40 6.60 -4.46
CA THR A 416 7.16 7.79 -4.05
C THR A 416 7.12 8.87 -5.14
N ALA A 417 7.16 10.14 -4.75
CA ALA A 417 6.93 11.26 -5.66
C ALA A 417 7.85 11.31 -6.91
N ASN A 418 9.07 10.80 -6.81
CA ASN A 418 10.07 10.80 -7.89
C ASN A 418 9.63 10.04 -9.15
N ILE A 419 8.77 9.03 -9.03
CA ILE A 419 8.40 8.19 -10.17
C ILE A 419 7.51 8.93 -11.17
N PHE A 420 6.83 9.99 -10.73
CA PHE A 420 5.81 10.66 -11.52
C PHE A 420 6.37 11.76 -12.42
N PHE A 421 7.52 12.32 -12.10
CA PHE A 421 8.13 13.37 -12.91
C PHE A 421 8.37 12.95 -14.38
N PRO A 422 9.01 11.80 -14.70
CA PRO A 422 9.18 11.39 -16.10
C PRO A 422 7.84 11.19 -16.81
N GLU A 423 6.89 10.50 -16.17
CA GLU A 423 5.56 10.26 -16.74
C GLU A 423 4.85 11.59 -17.06
N ILE A 424 4.84 12.54 -16.12
CA ILE A 424 4.20 13.86 -16.30
C ILE A 424 4.92 14.68 -17.38
N CYS A 425 6.25 14.57 -17.49
CA CYS A 425 6.99 15.20 -18.59
C CYS A 425 6.60 14.62 -19.95
N ASP A 426 6.48 13.29 -20.06
CA ASP A 426 6.05 12.62 -21.29
C ASP A 426 4.63 13.06 -21.69
N MET A 427 3.70 13.18 -20.72
CA MET A 427 2.37 13.74 -20.95
C MET A 427 2.44 15.18 -21.48
N HIS A 428 3.28 16.03 -20.91
CA HIS A 428 3.42 17.42 -21.36
C HIS A 428 3.92 17.47 -22.82
N ILE A 429 4.94 16.67 -23.15
CA ILE A 429 5.49 16.59 -24.50
C ILE A 429 4.41 16.12 -25.50
N GLN A 430 3.63 15.10 -25.13
CA GLN A 430 2.55 14.61 -25.99
C GLN A 430 1.45 15.64 -26.19
N LEU A 431 1.04 16.38 -25.15
CA LEU A 431 0.09 17.48 -25.29
C LEU A 431 0.62 18.60 -26.21
N ILE A 432 1.91 18.94 -26.10
CA ILE A 432 2.56 19.91 -27.00
C ILE A 432 2.52 19.41 -28.45
N GLU A 433 2.75 18.11 -28.67
CA GLU A 433 2.72 17.51 -30.00
C GLU A 433 1.30 17.48 -30.58
N TRP A 434 0.30 17.09 -29.80
CA TRP A 434 -1.10 17.07 -30.22
C TRP A 434 -1.62 18.45 -30.64
N CYS A 435 -1.17 19.52 -29.98
CA CYS A 435 -1.49 20.89 -30.39
C CYS A 435 -1.01 21.26 -31.81
N LYS A 436 -0.03 20.52 -32.38
CA LYS A 436 0.48 20.76 -33.74
C LYS A 436 -0.36 20.10 -34.84
N SER A 437 -1.47 19.45 -34.49
CA SER A 437 -2.40 18.88 -35.47
C SER A 437 -2.80 19.92 -36.53
N SER A 438 -2.83 19.50 -37.80
CA SER A 438 -3.32 20.33 -38.90
C SER A 438 -4.85 20.44 -38.96
N ASP A 439 -5.57 19.59 -38.21
CA ASP A 439 -7.01 19.64 -38.08
C ASP A 439 -7.42 20.59 -36.94
N ASP A 440 -8.23 21.60 -37.28
CA ASP A 440 -8.64 22.67 -36.36
C ASP A 440 -9.44 22.15 -35.15
N PHE A 441 -10.29 21.14 -35.36
CA PHE A 441 -11.09 20.55 -34.28
C PHE A 441 -10.18 19.81 -33.30
N ILE A 442 -9.30 18.95 -33.81
CA ILE A 442 -8.33 18.20 -33.01
C ILE A 442 -7.36 19.13 -32.28
N SER A 443 -6.81 20.13 -32.98
CA SER A 443 -5.91 21.11 -32.36
C SER A 443 -6.61 21.91 -31.26
N SER A 444 -7.88 22.28 -31.45
CA SER A 444 -8.69 22.95 -30.42
C SER A 444 -8.89 22.09 -29.18
N VAL A 445 -9.21 20.79 -29.34
CA VAL A 445 -9.34 19.85 -28.22
C VAL A 445 -8.00 19.72 -27.48
N ALA A 446 -6.91 19.49 -28.20
CA ALA A 446 -5.57 19.37 -27.62
C ALA A 446 -5.15 20.63 -26.84
N LEU A 447 -5.46 21.82 -27.36
CA LEU A 447 -5.15 23.09 -26.69
C LEU A 447 -5.90 23.24 -25.37
N LYS A 448 -7.18 22.85 -25.30
CA LYS A 448 -7.95 22.87 -24.04
C LYS A 448 -7.36 21.91 -23.00
N MET A 449 -7.01 20.70 -23.42
CA MET A 449 -6.32 19.72 -22.57
C MET A 449 -4.99 20.28 -22.04
N LYS A 450 -4.17 20.88 -22.93
CA LYS A 450 -2.90 21.48 -22.58
C LYS A 450 -3.06 22.63 -21.59
N ASN A 451 -4.04 23.50 -21.76
CA ASN A 451 -4.27 24.62 -20.84
C ASN A 451 -4.58 24.14 -19.41
N LYS A 452 -5.37 23.06 -19.26
CA LYS A 452 -5.61 22.43 -17.95
C LYS A 452 -4.32 21.84 -17.36
N PHE A 453 -3.52 21.20 -18.21
CA PHE A 453 -2.21 20.67 -17.81
C PHE A 453 -1.22 21.76 -17.38
N ASP A 454 -1.12 22.85 -18.12
CA ASP A 454 -0.20 23.95 -17.83
C ASP A 454 -0.50 24.59 -16.47
N LEU A 455 -1.78 24.71 -16.11
CA LEU A 455 -2.19 25.18 -14.79
C LEU A 455 -1.64 24.28 -13.68
N TYR A 456 -1.81 22.96 -13.82
CA TYR A 456 -1.24 21.98 -12.89
C TYR A 456 0.30 22.06 -12.85
N TRP A 457 0.93 22.10 -14.01
CA TRP A 457 2.39 22.07 -14.17
C TRP A 457 3.05 23.31 -13.56
N SER A 458 2.40 24.47 -13.66
CA SER A 458 2.87 25.72 -13.05
C SER A 458 2.98 25.64 -11.52
N LYS A 459 2.18 24.77 -10.87
CA LYS A 459 2.18 24.58 -9.42
C LYS A 459 3.12 23.46 -8.99
N CYS A 460 3.14 22.34 -9.71
CA CYS A 460 3.79 21.11 -9.25
C CYS A 460 5.20 20.88 -9.82
N SER A 461 5.57 21.56 -10.90
CA SER A 461 6.82 21.26 -11.65
C SER A 461 8.07 21.29 -10.76
N LEU A 462 8.20 22.28 -9.87
CA LEU A 462 9.34 22.39 -8.96
C LEU A 462 9.42 21.22 -7.98
N SER A 463 8.32 20.88 -7.29
CA SER A 463 8.31 19.82 -6.29
C SER A 463 8.56 18.44 -6.91
N LEU A 464 7.96 18.17 -8.07
CA LEU A 464 8.18 16.94 -8.83
C LEU A 464 9.62 16.83 -9.36
N ALA A 465 10.19 17.94 -9.87
CA ALA A 465 11.58 17.99 -10.33
C ALA A 465 12.55 17.74 -9.17
N ILE A 466 12.34 18.35 -8.01
CA ILE A 466 13.17 18.10 -6.82
C ILE A 466 13.06 16.63 -6.39
N ALA A 467 11.86 16.05 -6.37
CA ALA A 467 11.67 14.63 -6.07
C ALA A 467 12.45 13.73 -7.03
N ALA A 468 12.42 14.04 -8.33
CA ALA A 468 13.20 13.32 -9.34
C ALA A 468 14.71 13.49 -9.17
N ILE A 469 15.19 14.68 -8.81
CA ILE A 469 16.61 14.93 -8.55
C ILE A 469 17.10 14.11 -7.35
N LEU A 470 16.24 13.88 -6.35
CA LEU A 470 16.55 13.04 -5.18
C LEU A 470 16.48 11.54 -5.49
N ASP A 471 16.18 11.14 -6.73
CA ASP A 471 16.45 9.79 -7.19
C ASP A 471 17.90 9.70 -7.69
N PRO A 472 18.77 8.87 -7.07
CA PRO A 472 20.17 8.77 -7.46
C PRO A 472 20.35 8.27 -8.89
N ARG A 473 19.34 7.63 -9.50
CA ARG A 473 19.36 7.17 -10.89
C ARG A 473 19.17 8.32 -11.89
N PHE A 474 18.63 9.44 -11.43
CA PHE A 474 18.19 10.56 -12.27
C PHE A 474 19.02 11.81 -12.02
N LYS A 475 19.04 12.31 -10.77
CA LYS A 475 19.68 13.58 -10.39
C LYS A 475 19.23 14.73 -11.32
N MET A 476 20.09 15.74 -11.49
CA MET A 476 19.85 16.84 -12.43
C MET A 476 19.71 16.36 -13.89
N LYS A 477 20.31 15.23 -14.24
CA LYS A 477 20.37 14.74 -15.65
C LYS A 477 19.00 14.49 -16.25
N LEU A 478 18.03 14.04 -15.45
CA LEU A 478 16.67 13.82 -15.95
C LEU A 478 15.96 15.14 -16.30
N VAL A 479 16.13 16.17 -15.47
CA VAL A 479 15.55 17.49 -15.73
C VAL A 479 16.24 18.15 -16.93
N GLU A 480 17.57 18.03 -17.03
CA GLU A 480 18.37 18.48 -18.18
C GLU A 480 17.95 17.80 -19.50
N TYR A 481 17.41 16.59 -19.43
CA TYR A 481 16.88 15.87 -20.60
C TYR A 481 15.49 16.36 -21.01
N TYR A 482 14.56 16.54 -20.07
CA TYR A 482 13.17 16.87 -20.37
C TYR A 482 12.94 18.36 -20.67
N TYR A 483 13.56 19.26 -19.91
CA TYR A 483 13.25 20.68 -19.99
C TYR A 483 13.54 21.31 -21.36
N PRO A 484 14.60 20.94 -22.10
CA PRO A 484 14.80 21.39 -23.48
C PRO A 484 13.66 20.97 -24.43
N GLN A 485 13.07 19.80 -24.23
CA GLN A 485 11.96 19.29 -25.06
C GLN A 485 10.65 20.02 -24.77
N ILE A 486 10.44 20.42 -23.51
CA ILE A 486 9.22 21.11 -23.07
C ILE A 486 9.30 22.62 -23.34
N TYR A 487 10.42 23.26 -23.01
CA TYR A 487 10.55 24.72 -22.98
C TYR A 487 11.40 25.30 -24.12
N GLY A 488 12.09 24.45 -24.90
CA GLY A 488 13.00 24.89 -25.95
C GLY A 488 14.04 25.89 -25.43
N ASN A 489 14.00 27.12 -25.95
CA ASN A 489 14.97 28.18 -25.64
C ASN A 489 14.92 28.63 -24.16
N GLU A 490 13.77 28.49 -23.48
CA GLU A 490 13.62 28.90 -22.08
C GLU A 490 14.16 27.85 -21.08
N ALA A 491 14.59 26.68 -21.55
CA ALA A 491 15.00 25.57 -20.70
C ALA A 491 16.14 25.94 -19.73
N HIS A 492 17.10 26.75 -20.16
CA HIS A 492 18.23 27.18 -19.31
C HIS A 492 17.76 28.01 -18.11
N ALA A 493 16.76 28.89 -18.29
CA ALA A 493 16.19 29.67 -17.21
C ALA A 493 15.46 28.75 -16.21
N ARG A 494 14.66 27.82 -16.72
CA ARG A 494 13.94 26.83 -15.90
C ARG A 494 14.88 25.89 -15.13
N LEU A 495 15.97 25.43 -15.76
CA LEU A 495 16.98 24.60 -15.09
C LEU A 495 17.66 25.35 -13.94
N LYS A 496 17.93 26.65 -14.13
CA LYS A 496 18.47 27.50 -13.08
C LYS A 496 17.48 27.65 -11.92
N GLU A 497 16.20 27.91 -12.21
CA GLU A 497 15.15 27.98 -11.19
C GLU A 497 15.07 26.70 -10.35
N ILE A 498 15.17 25.51 -10.98
CA ILE A 498 15.18 24.23 -10.26
C ILE A 498 16.45 24.07 -9.40
N SER A 499 17.62 24.42 -9.95
CA SER A 499 18.90 24.36 -9.22
C SER A 499 18.91 25.30 -8.01
N ASP A 500 18.37 26.50 -8.16
CA ASP A 500 18.28 27.47 -7.07
C ASP A 500 17.25 27.00 -6.03
N GLY A 501 16.11 26.46 -6.47
CA GLY A 501 15.06 25.94 -5.60
C GLY A 501 15.49 24.74 -4.74
N ILE A 502 16.21 23.76 -5.28
CA ILE A 502 16.73 22.64 -4.48
C ILE A 502 17.78 23.11 -3.45
N ARG A 503 18.61 24.10 -3.82
CA ARG A 503 19.62 24.67 -2.92
C ARG A 503 18.99 25.50 -1.80
N GLU A 504 17.94 26.26 -2.10
CA GLU A 504 17.18 27.01 -1.09
C GLU A 504 16.50 26.05 -0.10
N LEU A 505 15.83 25.01 -0.62
CA LEU A 505 15.20 24.00 0.23
C LEU A 505 16.25 23.33 1.13
N PHE A 506 17.40 22.94 0.57
CA PHE A 506 18.48 22.35 1.32
C PHE A 506 19.03 23.27 2.44
N HIS A 507 19.16 24.56 2.15
CA HIS A 507 19.59 25.56 3.13
C HIS A 507 18.60 25.66 4.29
N GLU A 508 17.29 25.58 4.05
CA GLU A 508 16.27 25.54 5.11
C GLU A 508 16.53 24.41 6.11
N TYR A 509 16.78 23.18 5.62
CA TYR A 509 17.12 22.05 6.49
C TYR A 509 18.45 22.25 7.23
N SER A 510 19.43 22.85 6.57
CA SER A 510 20.75 23.11 7.18
C SER A 510 20.65 24.08 8.37
N THR A 511 19.85 25.13 8.23
CA THR A 511 19.59 26.12 9.30
C THR A 511 18.73 25.55 10.42
N GLY A 512 17.73 24.72 10.09
CA GLY A 512 16.91 24.02 11.08
C GLY A 512 17.72 23.04 11.94
N SER A 513 18.60 22.26 11.30
CA SER A 513 19.43 21.26 11.98
C SER A 513 20.42 21.86 12.98
N THR A 514 20.91 23.10 12.77
CA THR A 514 21.87 23.74 13.67
C THR A 514 21.24 24.28 14.96
N SER A 515 19.90 24.40 14.99
CA SER A 515 19.16 24.93 16.15
C SER A 515 18.72 23.88 17.18
N LEU A 516 18.74 22.59 16.82
CA LEU A 516 18.40 21.49 17.73
C LEU A 516 19.59 20.99 18.58
N ASP A 517 20.83 21.40 18.25
CA ASP A 517 22.06 20.98 18.94
C ASP A 517 22.61 22.01 19.95
N GLN A 518 21.91 23.12 20.21
CA GLN A 518 22.29 24.08 21.27
C GLN A 518 21.47 23.88 22.54
N ASP A 519 21.78 22.81 23.27
CA ASP A 519 21.39 22.70 24.67
C ASP A 519 22.30 23.63 25.51
N PRO A 520 21.77 24.59 26.28
CA PRO A 520 22.59 25.47 27.11
C PRO A 520 23.27 24.65 28.21
N SER A 521 24.60 24.67 28.18
CA SER A 521 25.50 24.09 29.19
C SER A 521 24.98 24.25 30.62
N SER A 522 24.59 23.14 31.24
CA SER A 522 24.44 23.02 32.70
C SER A 522 25.63 22.23 33.27
N PRO A 523 26.37 22.75 34.26
CA PRO A 523 27.49 22.04 34.87
C PRO A 523 26.97 21.04 35.92
N GLY A 524 26.59 19.85 35.46
CA GLY A 524 26.16 18.73 36.32
C GLY A 524 27.19 17.60 36.32
N SER A 525 27.87 17.42 37.46
CA SER A 525 28.80 16.31 37.73
C SER A 525 28.14 14.94 37.51
N SER A 526 28.67 14.13 36.58
CA SER A 526 28.48 12.69 36.60
C SER A 526 29.75 11.96 36.16
N ILE A 527 30.10 10.97 36.98
CA ILE A 527 31.29 10.14 36.91
C ILE A 527 31.12 9.10 35.78
N GLY A 528 32.12 9.02 34.88
CA GLY A 528 32.57 7.73 34.35
C GLY A 528 32.22 7.33 32.90
N SER A 529 32.74 8.05 31.90
CA SER A 529 33.38 7.40 30.74
C SER A 529 34.40 8.36 30.13
N ARG A 530 35.69 8.13 30.42
CA ARG A 530 36.79 8.85 29.77
C ARG A 530 36.92 8.30 28.35
N ASP A 531 36.17 8.88 27.43
CA ASP A 531 36.40 8.67 26.01
C ASP A 531 37.80 9.18 25.66
N LYS A 532 38.71 8.24 25.39
CA LYS A 532 40.13 8.50 25.15
C LYS A 532 40.39 9.15 23.79
N LEU A 533 39.37 9.25 22.93
CA LEU A 533 39.50 9.74 21.55
C LEU A 533 38.98 11.17 21.34
N LYS A 534 38.42 11.85 22.36
CA LYS A 534 38.04 13.28 22.23
C LYS A 534 39.13 14.19 21.68
N GLY A 535 40.40 13.90 22.02
CA GLY A 535 41.55 14.63 21.49
C GLY A 535 41.83 14.33 20.01
N PHE A 536 41.51 13.12 19.55
CA PHE A 536 41.58 12.71 18.16
C PHE A 536 40.43 13.30 17.33
N ASP A 537 39.22 13.37 17.89
CA ASP A 537 38.07 14.02 17.24
C ASP A 537 38.36 15.50 16.97
N LYS A 538 38.88 16.21 17.98
CA LYS A 538 39.33 17.61 17.85
C LYS A 538 40.48 17.77 16.86
N PHE A 539 41.38 16.78 16.77
CA PHE A 539 42.45 16.76 15.78
C PHE A 539 41.91 16.58 14.35
N LEU A 540 40.93 15.71 14.13
CA LEU A 540 40.27 15.53 12.83
C LEU A 540 39.55 16.80 12.37
N GLU A 541 38.83 17.48 13.27
CA GLU A 541 38.19 18.77 13.00
C GLU A 541 39.19 19.83 12.54
N THR A 542 40.38 19.85 13.13
CA THR A 542 41.44 20.81 12.77
C THR A 542 42.18 20.41 11.48
N SER A 543 42.16 19.12 11.12
CA SER A 543 42.92 18.54 10.00
C SER A 543 42.13 18.48 8.69
N GLN A 544 40.79 18.51 8.73
CA GLN A 544 39.90 18.38 7.56
C GLN A 544 39.45 19.71 6.95
N ASN A 545 40.27 20.76 7.01
CA ASN A 545 40.04 22.03 6.29
C ASN A 545 40.27 21.92 4.75
N ARG A 546 39.80 20.84 4.12
CA ARG A 546 39.84 20.65 2.66
C ARG A 546 38.45 20.36 2.11
N SER A 547 37.85 21.41 1.52
CA SER A 547 36.63 21.46 0.71
C SER A 547 35.45 20.63 1.24
N THR A 548 34.81 21.10 2.30
CA THR A 548 33.50 20.61 2.74
C THR A 548 32.40 21.16 1.84
N GLY A 549 32.27 20.63 0.62
CA GLY A 549 31.03 20.78 -0.15
C GLY A 549 29.85 20.26 0.68
N SER A 550 28.68 20.86 0.51
CA SER A 550 27.45 20.39 1.17
C SER A 550 27.19 18.92 0.79
N ASP A 551 26.40 18.19 1.58
CA ASP A 551 26.00 16.83 1.20
C ASP A 551 25.18 16.81 -0.10
N LEU A 552 24.42 17.89 -0.40
CA LEU A 552 23.81 18.15 -1.71
C LEU A 552 24.86 18.23 -2.83
N ASP A 553 25.91 19.03 -2.67
CA ASP A 553 26.96 19.14 -3.71
C ASP A 553 27.64 17.79 -3.95
N LYS A 554 28.00 17.07 -2.87
CA LYS A 554 28.57 15.72 -2.97
C LYS A 554 27.66 14.76 -3.72
N TYR A 555 26.36 14.78 -3.40
CA TYR A 555 25.37 13.95 -4.07
C TYR A 555 25.25 14.27 -5.56
N LEU A 556 25.21 15.56 -5.93
CA LEU A 556 25.06 16.00 -7.32
C LEU A 556 26.33 15.76 -8.16
N GLU A 557 27.52 15.84 -7.57
CA GLU A 557 28.80 15.57 -8.24
C GLU A 557 29.02 14.08 -8.54
N GLU A 558 28.40 13.19 -7.77
CA GLU A 558 28.50 11.75 -8.01
C GLU A 558 27.80 11.33 -9.31
N PRO A 559 28.30 10.29 -10.01
CA PRO A 559 27.63 9.77 -11.19
C PRO A 559 26.21 9.28 -10.88
N VAL A 560 25.35 9.26 -11.90
CA VAL A 560 24.01 8.68 -11.80
C VAL A 560 24.10 7.19 -11.52
N PHE A 561 23.21 6.70 -10.66
CA PHE A 561 23.13 5.30 -10.31
C PHE A 561 22.48 4.49 -11.44
N PRO A 562 22.90 3.24 -11.70
CA PRO A 562 22.29 2.42 -12.74
C PRO A 562 20.79 2.19 -12.52
N ARG A 563 20.01 2.22 -13.61
CA ARG A 563 18.58 1.88 -13.56
C ARG A 563 18.41 0.37 -13.37
N SER A 564 17.60 -0.02 -12.40
CA SER A 564 17.21 -1.42 -12.12
C SER A 564 15.73 -1.45 -11.70
N TYR A 565 15.02 -2.52 -12.08
CA TYR A 565 13.62 -2.74 -11.74
C TYR A 565 13.42 -2.95 -10.22
N ASP A 566 14.36 -3.63 -9.57
CA ASP A 566 14.30 -3.94 -8.12
C ASP A 566 14.86 -2.81 -7.23
N PHE A 567 15.08 -1.62 -7.79
CA PHE A 567 15.66 -0.51 -7.04
C PHE A 567 14.65 0.10 -6.06
N SER A 568 14.96 0.03 -4.76
CA SER A 568 14.19 0.72 -3.72
C SER A 568 14.86 2.03 -3.33
N ILE A 569 14.26 3.15 -3.74
CA ILE A 569 14.75 4.51 -3.42
C ILE A 569 14.77 4.77 -1.91
N LEU A 570 13.73 4.32 -1.18
CA LEU A 570 13.64 4.50 0.27
C LEU A 570 14.75 3.73 1.00
N ASN A 571 15.01 2.49 0.61
CA ASN A 571 16.10 1.71 1.19
C ASN A 571 17.48 2.28 0.81
N TRP A 572 17.62 2.84 -0.41
CA TRP A 572 18.85 3.52 -0.80
C TRP A 572 19.14 4.71 0.13
N TRP A 573 18.16 5.58 0.35
CA TRP A 573 18.31 6.72 1.25
C TRP A 573 18.54 6.29 2.70
N LYS A 574 17.83 5.26 3.19
CA LYS A 574 18.07 4.65 4.52
C LYS A 574 19.53 4.27 4.75
N VAL A 575 20.15 3.65 3.75
CA VAL A 575 21.55 3.20 3.82
C VAL A 575 22.53 4.37 3.71
N HIS A 576 22.17 5.40 2.96
CA HIS A 576 23.05 6.55 2.68
C HIS A 576 22.85 7.74 3.64
N THR A 577 21.93 7.67 4.61
CA THR A 577 21.74 8.69 5.66
C THR A 577 23.07 9.13 6.31
N PRO A 578 24.00 8.25 6.71
CA PRO A 578 25.27 8.70 7.31
C PRO A 578 26.17 9.49 6.35
N ARG A 579 26.00 9.31 5.03
CA ARG A 579 26.78 10.01 4.00
C ARG A 579 26.16 11.36 3.64
N TYR A 580 24.83 11.45 3.66
CA TYR A 580 24.08 12.65 3.34
C TYR A 580 23.02 12.94 4.42
N PRO A 581 23.43 13.38 5.62
CA PRO A 581 22.54 13.49 6.77
C PRO A 581 21.39 14.48 6.53
N ILE A 582 21.70 15.70 6.07
CA ILE A 582 20.71 16.77 5.85
C ILE A 582 19.87 16.43 4.60
N LEU A 583 20.52 15.99 3.53
CA LEU A 583 19.85 15.64 2.28
C LEU A 583 18.90 14.45 2.46
N SER A 584 19.22 13.49 3.31
CA SER A 584 18.33 12.35 3.60
C SER A 584 17.08 12.76 4.36
N MET A 585 17.16 13.77 5.25
CA MET A 585 15.96 14.36 5.87
C MET A 585 15.07 15.03 4.82
N MET A 586 15.68 15.81 3.92
CA MET A 586 14.96 16.43 2.80
C MET A 586 14.33 15.38 1.88
N ALA A 587 15.06 14.31 1.53
CA ALA A 587 14.55 13.22 0.71
C ALA A 587 13.39 12.47 1.37
N ARG A 588 13.43 12.27 2.69
CA ARG A 588 12.33 11.65 3.45
C ARG A 588 11.03 12.45 3.30
N ASP A 589 11.10 13.78 3.37
CA ASP A 589 9.92 14.62 3.31
C ASP A 589 9.42 14.78 1.85
N VAL A 590 10.34 14.99 0.90
CA VAL A 590 10.04 15.16 -0.53
C VAL A 590 9.48 13.90 -1.17
N LEU A 591 10.10 12.74 -0.94
CA LEU A 591 9.65 11.49 -1.57
C LEU A 591 8.30 11.02 -1.04
N GLY A 592 7.90 11.49 0.14
CA GLY A 592 6.60 11.23 0.75
C GLY A 592 5.47 12.11 0.23
N ILE A 593 5.73 13.05 -0.68
CA ILE A 593 4.68 13.88 -1.29
C ILE A 593 3.64 12.98 -1.96
N CYS A 594 2.38 13.20 -1.62
CA CYS A 594 1.25 12.51 -2.22
C CYS A 594 0.91 13.18 -3.57
N VAL A 595 1.23 12.55 -4.69
CA VAL A 595 0.96 13.11 -6.04
C VAL A 595 -0.45 12.74 -6.54
N SER A 596 -1.01 11.63 -6.05
CA SER A 596 -2.39 11.23 -6.30
C SER A 596 -3.09 10.92 -4.98
N THR A 597 -4.28 11.49 -4.80
CA THR A 597 -5.08 11.32 -3.59
C THR A 597 -6.20 10.29 -3.79
N LEU A 598 -6.59 10.03 -5.04
CA LEU A 598 -7.62 9.06 -5.42
C LEU A 598 -7.09 7.62 -5.43
N GLY A 599 -7.97 6.67 -5.10
CA GLY A 599 -7.68 5.23 -5.18
C GLY A 599 -7.99 4.68 -6.56
N SER A 600 -7.56 3.46 -6.83
CA SER A 600 -7.80 2.75 -8.10
C SER A 600 -9.28 2.53 -8.41
N ASP A 601 -10.11 2.52 -7.38
CA ASP A 601 -11.56 2.36 -7.44
C ASP A 601 -12.30 3.51 -8.15
N VAL A 602 -11.71 4.71 -8.17
CA VAL A 602 -12.35 5.93 -8.70
C VAL A 602 -11.52 6.67 -9.74
N ALA A 603 -10.37 6.12 -10.14
CA ALA A 603 -9.47 6.73 -11.12
C ALA A 603 -10.13 6.92 -12.50
N PHE A 604 -10.97 5.96 -12.89
CA PHE A 604 -11.71 6.01 -14.15
C PHE A 604 -13.13 6.60 -14.03
N SER A 605 -13.54 6.98 -12.83
CA SER A 605 -14.86 7.57 -12.62
C SER A 605 -14.90 9.02 -13.10
N ASN A 606 -15.94 9.37 -13.85
CA ASN A 606 -16.28 10.75 -14.21
C ASN A 606 -16.80 11.54 -12.99
N SER A 607 -17.20 10.86 -11.93
CA SER A 607 -17.55 11.46 -10.63
C SER A 607 -16.38 11.37 -9.64
N GLY A 608 -16.41 12.23 -8.62
CA GLY A 608 -15.52 12.14 -7.46
C GLY A 608 -15.76 10.87 -6.64
N ARG A 609 -15.13 10.76 -5.47
CA ARG A 609 -15.48 9.66 -4.54
C ARG A 609 -16.87 9.92 -3.99
N VAL A 610 -17.76 8.95 -4.17
CA VAL A 610 -19.13 9.00 -3.66
C VAL A 610 -19.25 8.06 -2.46
N LEU A 611 -19.72 8.60 -1.34
CA LEU A 611 -20.04 7.86 -0.14
C LEU A 611 -21.38 7.12 -0.33
N ASP A 612 -21.47 5.86 0.10
CA ASP A 612 -22.72 5.10 0.01
C ASP A 612 -23.83 5.65 0.93
N ASP A 613 -25.08 5.37 0.59
CA ASP A 613 -26.28 5.86 1.30
C ASP A 613 -26.29 5.48 2.79
N TYR A 614 -25.75 4.30 3.13
CA TYR A 614 -25.68 3.88 4.51
C TYR A 614 -24.70 4.75 5.29
N ARG A 615 -23.48 4.95 4.78
CA ARG A 615 -22.46 5.78 5.42
C ARG A 615 -22.83 7.26 5.43
N SER A 616 -23.54 7.76 4.41
CA SER A 616 -24.02 9.15 4.40
C SER A 616 -25.09 9.39 5.48
N SER A 617 -25.91 8.39 5.79
CA SER A 617 -26.95 8.47 6.83
C SER A 617 -26.43 8.45 8.28
N LEU A 618 -25.18 8.05 8.50
CA LEU A 618 -24.59 7.98 9.84
C LEU A 618 -24.33 9.37 10.43
N SER A 619 -24.28 9.43 11.77
CA SER A 619 -23.84 10.63 12.48
C SER A 619 -22.39 11.00 12.06
N PRO A 620 -22.01 12.30 12.06
CA PRO A 620 -20.66 12.72 11.68
C PRO A 620 -19.56 11.99 12.46
N ASP A 621 -19.71 11.86 13.77
CA ASP A 621 -18.71 11.22 14.65
C ASP A 621 -18.60 9.72 14.36
N THR A 622 -19.73 9.02 14.22
CA THR A 622 -19.75 7.59 13.88
C THR A 622 -19.14 7.34 12.50
N ARG A 623 -19.47 8.20 11.53
CA ARG A 623 -18.92 8.10 10.17
C ARG A 623 -17.41 8.29 10.17
N GLU A 624 -16.90 9.33 10.81
CA GLU A 624 -15.45 9.55 10.92
C GLU A 624 -14.78 8.35 11.58
N ALA A 625 -15.36 7.85 12.68
CA ALA A 625 -14.82 6.72 13.41
C ALA A 625 -14.74 5.44 12.56
N LEU A 626 -15.80 5.11 11.82
CA LEU A 626 -15.82 3.94 10.96
C LEU A 626 -14.88 4.07 9.76
N ILE A 627 -14.80 5.24 9.11
CA ILE A 627 -13.98 5.42 7.91
C ILE A 627 -12.48 5.49 8.28
N CYS A 628 -12.10 6.35 9.22
CA CYS A 628 -10.71 6.44 9.69
C CYS A 628 -10.27 5.13 10.36
N GLY A 629 -11.12 4.54 11.20
CA GLY A 629 -10.82 3.26 11.84
C GLY A 629 -10.65 2.13 10.83
N GLN A 630 -11.44 2.10 9.76
CA GLN A 630 -11.25 1.15 8.66
C GLN A 630 -9.86 1.30 8.00
N ASP A 631 -9.44 2.53 7.72
CA ASP A 631 -8.11 2.82 7.15
C ASP A 631 -6.98 2.32 8.08
N TRP A 632 -7.08 2.60 9.37
CA TRP A 632 -6.05 2.24 10.34
C TRP A 632 -5.95 0.74 10.57
N LEU A 633 -7.09 0.02 10.62
CA LEU A 633 -7.12 -1.42 10.82
C LEU A 633 -6.62 -2.20 9.60
N LYS A 634 -6.84 -1.72 8.37
CA LYS A 634 -6.31 -2.35 7.14
C LYS A 634 -4.78 -2.33 7.08
N MET A 635 -4.16 -1.38 7.77
CA MET A 635 -2.70 -1.20 7.80
C MET A 635 -2.02 -2.02 8.90
N GLU A 636 -2.77 -2.71 9.77
CA GLU A 636 -2.16 -3.68 10.70
C GLU A 636 -1.65 -4.88 9.87
N PRO A 637 -0.36 -5.28 10.01
CA PRO A 637 0.14 -6.47 9.33
C PRO A 637 -0.70 -7.68 9.73
N GLU A 638 -0.95 -8.61 8.80
CA GLU A 638 -1.67 -9.88 8.99
C GLU A 638 -0.97 -10.86 9.98
N ALA A 639 -0.32 -10.36 11.04
CA ALA A 639 0.27 -11.16 12.09
C ALA A 639 -0.77 -12.04 12.80
N THR A 640 -2.04 -11.64 12.81
CA THR A 640 -3.14 -12.39 13.44
C THR A 640 -3.63 -13.57 12.59
N SER A 641 -3.43 -13.56 11.26
CA SER A 641 -3.86 -14.66 10.38
C SER A 641 -2.93 -15.88 10.47
N MET A 642 -1.64 -15.66 10.76
CA MET A 642 -0.66 -16.74 10.95
C MET A 642 -0.84 -17.48 12.29
N ALA A 643 -1.37 -16.82 13.32
CA ALA A 643 -1.62 -17.44 14.63
C ALA A 643 -2.79 -18.43 14.62
N LEU A 644 -3.75 -18.29 13.68
CA LEU A 644 -4.86 -19.23 13.51
C LEU A 644 -4.48 -20.49 12.71
N ARG A 645 -3.38 -20.45 11.92
CA ARG A 645 -2.91 -21.60 11.14
C ARG A 645 -2.08 -22.62 11.93
N SER A 646 -1.69 -22.32 13.17
CA SER A 646 -0.85 -23.20 14.01
C SER A 646 -1.64 -24.05 15.01
N SER A 647 -2.97 -24.08 14.93
CA SER A 647 -3.78 -25.04 15.70
C SER A 647 -4.03 -26.29 14.85
N PRO A 648 -3.40 -27.45 15.14
CA PRO A 648 -3.76 -28.68 14.46
C PRO A 648 -5.18 -29.07 14.89
N LEU A 649 -6.13 -28.96 13.96
CA LEU A 649 -7.42 -29.63 14.09
C LEU A 649 -7.17 -31.14 14.26
N PRO A 650 -7.73 -31.81 15.28
CA PRO A 650 -7.73 -33.25 15.30
C PRO A 650 -8.66 -33.73 14.18
N LEU A 651 -8.07 -34.27 13.11
CA LEU A 651 -8.80 -35.05 12.12
C LEU A 651 -9.35 -36.30 12.82
N SER A 652 -10.65 -36.28 13.14
CA SER A 652 -11.40 -37.50 13.40
C SER A 652 -11.48 -38.27 12.09
N VAL A 653 -10.65 -39.30 11.98
CA VAL A 653 -10.79 -40.32 10.94
C VAL A 653 -11.87 -41.29 11.43
N ASP A 654 -13.11 -41.03 11.06
CA ASP A 654 -14.12 -42.07 11.06
C ASP A 654 -13.93 -42.86 9.76
N THR A 655 -13.49 -44.11 9.91
CA THR A 655 -13.57 -45.11 8.85
C THR A 655 -14.87 -45.88 9.03
N SER A 656 -15.71 -45.82 8.00
CA SER A 656 -16.69 -46.85 7.65
C SER A 656 -16.80 -46.88 6.14
#